data_AF-A0A6V7QYG2-F1
#
_entry.id   AF-A0A6V7QYG2-F1
#
_cell.length_a   1.000
_cell.length_b   1.000
_cell.length_c   1.000
_cell.angle_alpha   90.00
_cell.angle_beta   90.00
_cell.angle_gamma   90.00
#
_symmetry.space_group_name_H-M   'P 1'
#
loop_
_entity.id
_entity.type
_entity.pdbx_description
1 polymer ?
#
loop_
_entity_poly.entity_id
_entity_poly.type
_entity_poly.pdbx_seq_one_letter_code
_entity_poly.pdbx_strand_id
1 'polypeptide(L)'
;MGFLLLRSYLLVLLFSTITFCLMPIVIRAQQTGITRHYKFDIQMANVTRLCRTKSIVTVNGRFPGPKIVAREGDRVVVRVVNHVPYNITLHWHGVRQIQSGWADGPAYITQCPIQTGRSFVYNFTIMGQRGTLFWHAHISWLRATLYGPIIILPKLGVPFPFAKPYKEVPIILGEWWEADTEAVISQALQTGGGPNVSDAYTINGLPGPLYNCSAKDTFKLKVKPGRTYLLRMINAALNDELFFAVANHTLTVVDVDALYVKPFDTPTLVIAPGQTTNVLLRTKPTFPNATFFMAARPYVTGRGTFDNTTVAGVLEYTNPRSAFPAKGFNKKLPLYKPILPGLNDTSFVANFTSKLRSLATAQFPANVPQTIDRRFFFTVGLGISPCPENQTCQGPNGTKFAATMNNVSFALPTTALLQSHFFGQSKGVYTPNFPIIPLMPFNYTGTPPNNTFVSNGTKVLVLPFNTSVELVMQDTSILGAESHPLHLHGFNFFVVGQGFGNYNPATDPSKFNLVDPVERNTVGVPAGGWVAIRFRADNPEDSSTDDQASFRGNAMRLLHKVLFVLTLIRLCGLLFDLFSATQEISFQEFKNKLLEPGLVDRVVVSDKSVAKVYIKSSPQAVSQTQNNDTTSDSRTVPTRPAPSKLKFHFNIRNAESFEERLERAQEALRIDPHDYVPVIYASEKTSYQLLNSFVRAAIVGLLIFDLILNRMQLLDIDVTEWGIFSTFNNIMADVTKMDKNFKNKVYFNDIAGCDEAKQEIMEFVHFLKNPRKYDELGAKIPKGALLSGPPGTGKTLLAKATAAESGVPFLSISGQTLCKCMWVSALPENHGNSAWVNDERESTLNQLLVEMDGFCTTTGVVVLAGTNRPDILDKALLRPGRFDRMIVVDKPDVKGREQIFGIYLKKIKLDLDPSFYSQRLAVLTPGFAGADIANMVIGGLEKKNKVISKLERRTVAYHESGHAVVGWFLEHADPLLKVTIIPRGTAALGFAQYVPNENLLLTEEQLFDRTCMTLGGRAAEEILLGKISTGAQDDLEKVTKMAYSQVAVYGFSNKVGLLSFPQREDYEPTKPYSNKTAALIDSEVRIFVGRAYERTIQLVEEHKDHIAQIAELLLEKEVIHQEDLLRLLGERPFRSEPTNDDRFKLEFQEEKPSEELSSSPA
;
A
#
# COMPACT_ATOMS: atom_id res chain seq x y z
N MET A 1 68.29 -32.01 10.60
CA MET A 1 67.32 -32.75 9.76
C MET A 1 66.08 -33.27 10.49
N GLY A 2 66.13 -33.69 11.77
CA GLY A 2 64.94 -34.19 12.50
C GLY A 2 63.87 -33.14 12.89
N PHE A 3 64.25 -31.88 13.11
CA PHE A 3 63.31 -30.83 13.56
C PHE A 3 62.39 -30.25 12.46
N LEU A 4 62.76 -30.43 11.19
CA LEU A 4 61.96 -29.96 10.04
C LEU A 4 60.88 -30.98 9.63
N LEU A 5 61.12 -32.27 9.84
CA LEU A 5 60.18 -33.36 9.52
C LEU A 5 59.06 -33.52 10.57
N LEU A 6 59.31 -33.16 11.83
CA LEU A 6 58.28 -33.21 12.88
C LEU A 6 57.27 -32.05 12.79
N ARG A 7 57.72 -30.89 12.30
CA ARG A 7 56.86 -29.71 12.09
C ARG A 7 55.90 -29.89 10.92
N SER A 8 56.30 -30.58 9.86
CA SER A 8 55.44 -30.85 8.70
C SER A 8 54.34 -31.86 9.03
N TYR A 9 54.65 -32.92 9.78
CA TYR A 9 53.65 -33.92 10.20
C TYR A 9 52.62 -33.36 11.20
N LEU A 10 53.02 -32.50 12.13
CA LEU A 10 52.08 -31.88 13.07
C LEU A 10 51.11 -30.89 12.39
N LEU A 11 51.58 -30.15 11.38
CA LEU A 11 50.74 -29.21 10.64
C LEU A 11 49.68 -29.91 9.79
N VAL A 12 50.00 -31.07 9.22
CA VAL A 12 49.07 -31.87 8.40
C VAL A 12 47.95 -32.48 9.26
N LEU A 13 48.27 -32.95 10.46
CA LEU A 13 47.28 -33.46 11.42
C LEU A 13 46.39 -32.35 12.01
N LEU A 14 46.94 -31.16 12.26
CA LEU A 14 46.16 -30.01 12.75
C LEU A 14 45.18 -29.48 11.69
N PHE A 15 45.59 -29.46 10.41
CA PHE A 15 44.73 -29.03 9.31
C PHE A 15 43.59 -30.00 9.04
N SER A 16 43.86 -31.30 9.11
CA SER A 16 42.88 -32.37 8.88
C SER A 16 41.77 -32.37 9.94
N THR A 17 42.10 -32.09 11.19
CA THR A 17 41.13 -32.01 12.30
C THR A 17 40.27 -30.74 12.23
N ILE A 18 40.83 -29.61 11.81
CA ILE A 18 40.11 -28.33 11.66
C ILE A 18 39.14 -28.36 10.47
N THR A 19 39.50 -29.02 9.36
CA THR A 19 38.63 -29.17 8.19
C THR A 19 37.50 -30.18 8.40
N PHE A 20 37.65 -31.16 9.29
CA PHE A 20 36.56 -32.09 9.62
C PHE A 20 35.56 -31.53 10.67
N CYS A 21 36.00 -30.63 11.56
CA CYS A 21 35.14 -30.00 12.57
C CYS A 21 34.28 -28.83 12.06
N LEU A 22 34.64 -28.17 10.95
CA LEU A 22 33.91 -27.01 10.42
C LEU A 22 32.95 -27.32 9.26
N MET A 23 32.90 -28.58 8.83
CA MET A 23 32.18 -29.01 7.62
C MET A 23 30.89 -29.78 7.89
N PRO A 24 30.11 -29.53 8.97
CA PRO A 24 28.66 -29.57 8.71
C PRO A 24 27.69 -28.74 9.55
N ILE A 25 27.99 -27.99 10.63
CA ILE A 25 26.93 -27.72 11.65
C ILE A 25 26.51 -26.25 11.91
N VAL A 26 27.19 -25.20 11.43
CA VAL A 26 26.56 -23.84 11.33
C VAL A 26 25.65 -23.74 10.10
N ILE A 27 24.90 -24.82 9.92
CA ILE A 27 23.72 -24.96 9.08
C ILE A 27 22.74 -23.82 9.41
N ARG A 28 22.57 -22.92 8.45
CA ARG A 28 21.27 -22.41 7.96
C ARG A 28 20.28 -21.73 8.93
N ALA A 29 20.69 -21.12 10.03
CA ALA A 29 19.80 -20.33 10.89
C ALA A 29 20.20 -18.84 10.80
N GLN A 30 19.39 -17.84 10.42
CA GLN A 30 17.94 -17.68 10.26
C GLN A 30 17.64 -16.71 9.10
N GLN A 31 16.89 -17.15 8.10
CA GLN A 31 15.83 -16.43 7.36
C GLN A 31 15.51 -17.25 6.10
N THR A 32 14.80 -18.37 6.31
CA THR A 32 14.28 -19.24 5.24
C THR A 32 12.86 -18.84 4.83
N GLY A 33 12.47 -17.59 5.03
CA GLY A 33 11.14 -17.08 4.73
C GLY A 33 11.00 -16.68 3.27
N ILE A 34 9.99 -17.20 2.58
CA ILE A 34 9.65 -16.74 1.22
C ILE A 34 8.80 -15.47 1.35
N THR A 35 8.98 -14.49 0.45
CA THR A 35 8.04 -13.36 0.37
C THR A 35 6.83 -13.76 -0.47
N ARG A 36 5.62 -13.64 0.10
CA ARG A 36 4.33 -13.92 -0.54
C ARG A 36 3.64 -12.60 -0.88
N HIS A 37 3.26 -12.42 -2.14
CA HIS A 37 2.59 -11.22 -2.62
C HIS A 37 1.12 -11.48 -2.89
N TYR A 38 0.26 -10.55 -2.44
CA TYR A 38 -1.18 -10.58 -2.69
C TYR A 38 -1.67 -9.21 -3.13
N LYS A 39 -2.70 -9.18 -3.99
CA LYS A 39 -3.40 -7.97 -4.40
C LYS A 39 -4.89 -8.09 -4.08
N PHE A 40 -5.39 -7.15 -3.29
CA PHE A 40 -6.77 -7.08 -2.85
C PHE A 40 -7.40 -5.82 -3.47
N ASP A 41 -8.20 -6.00 -4.52
CA ASP A 41 -9.04 -4.95 -5.08
C ASP A 41 -10.39 -4.96 -4.35
N ILE A 42 -10.64 -3.90 -3.57
CA ILE A 42 -11.89 -3.73 -2.84
C ILE A 42 -12.92 -3.15 -3.80
N GLN A 43 -13.99 -3.88 -4.05
CA GLN A 43 -15.00 -3.52 -5.04
C GLN A 43 -16.41 -3.95 -4.60
N MET A 44 -17.42 -3.26 -5.12
CA MET A 44 -18.81 -3.64 -4.95
C MET A 44 -19.12 -4.89 -5.78
N ALA A 45 -19.88 -5.83 -5.21
CA ALA A 45 -20.37 -7.00 -5.92
C ALA A 45 -21.80 -7.34 -5.48
N ASN A 46 -22.65 -7.71 -6.44
CA ASN A 46 -24.01 -8.13 -6.16
C ASN A 46 -24.02 -9.57 -5.66
N VAL A 47 -24.58 -9.79 -4.48
CA VAL A 47 -24.73 -11.11 -3.87
C VAL A 47 -26.19 -11.33 -3.49
N THR A 48 -26.71 -12.48 -3.91
CA THR A 48 -28.08 -12.92 -3.59
C THR A 48 -28.06 -13.94 -2.48
N ARG A 49 -28.80 -13.71 -1.40
CA ARG A 49 -29.09 -14.68 -0.32
C ARG A 49 -30.53 -14.46 0.14
N LEU A 50 -31.18 -15.50 0.64
CA LEU A 50 -32.56 -15.40 1.14
C LEU A 50 -33.54 -14.79 0.10
N CYS A 51 -33.35 -15.10 -1.19
CA CYS A 51 -34.08 -14.50 -2.33
C CYS A 51 -33.89 -12.98 -2.54
N ARG A 52 -33.03 -12.30 -1.77
CA ARG A 52 -32.76 -10.86 -1.91
C ARG A 52 -31.34 -10.62 -2.41
N THR A 53 -31.22 -9.74 -3.40
CA THR A 53 -29.94 -9.32 -3.96
C THR A 53 -29.59 -7.95 -3.41
N LYS A 54 -28.42 -7.82 -2.80
CA LYS A 54 -27.83 -6.52 -2.45
C LYS A 54 -26.40 -6.41 -2.94
N SER A 55 -25.95 -5.19 -3.16
CA SER A 55 -24.56 -4.89 -3.46
C SER A 55 -23.77 -4.82 -2.17
N ILE A 56 -22.69 -5.58 -2.05
CA ILE A 56 -21.84 -5.64 -0.87
C ILE A 56 -20.40 -5.33 -1.22
N VAL A 57 -19.63 -4.88 -0.24
CA VAL A 57 -18.19 -4.68 -0.39
C VAL A 57 -17.49 -6.04 -0.32
N THR A 58 -16.66 -6.34 -1.31
CA THR A 58 -15.93 -7.62 -1.44
C THR A 58 -14.47 -7.40 -1.80
N VAL A 59 -13.65 -8.44 -1.61
CA VAL A 59 -12.28 -8.47 -2.11
C VAL A 59 -12.24 -9.29 -3.40
N ASN A 60 -11.77 -8.70 -4.49
CA ASN A 60 -11.67 -9.34 -5.80
C ASN A 60 -13.00 -9.96 -6.29
N GLY A 61 -14.14 -9.38 -5.89
CA GLY A 61 -15.47 -9.87 -6.23
C GLY A 61 -15.89 -11.16 -5.50
N ARG A 62 -15.19 -11.57 -4.44
CA ARG A 62 -15.44 -12.83 -3.72
C ARG A 62 -16.01 -12.58 -2.32
N PHE A 63 -17.02 -13.37 -1.95
CA PHE A 63 -17.60 -13.43 -0.61
C PHE A 63 -17.86 -14.89 -0.19
N PRO A 64 -17.23 -15.40 0.89
CA PRO A 64 -16.12 -14.78 1.64
C PRO A 64 -14.91 -14.48 0.76
N GLY A 65 -14.03 -13.61 1.22
CA GLY A 65 -12.85 -13.17 0.50
C GLY A 65 -11.79 -14.27 0.28
N PRO A 66 -10.75 -13.98 -0.52
CA PRO A 66 -9.70 -14.94 -0.83
C PRO A 66 -8.91 -15.39 0.40
N LYS A 67 -8.42 -16.63 0.37
CA LYS A 67 -7.51 -17.17 1.39
C LYS A 67 -6.09 -16.64 1.21
N ILE A 68 -5.41 -16.32 2.29
CA ILE A 68 -3.96 -16.09 2.35
C ILE A 68 -3.30 -17.40 2.83
N VAL A 69 -2.23 -17.82 2.18
CA VAL A 69 -1.49 -19.03 2.54
C VAL A 69 -0.02 -18.69 2.69
N ALA A 70 0.49 -18.85 3.90
CA ALA A 70 1.89 -18.58 4.24
C ALA A 70 2.45 -19.73 5.07
N ARG A 71 3.78 -19.86 5.15
CA ARG A 71 4.45 -20.70 6.13
C ARG A 71 4.95 -19.85 7.30
N GLU A 72 5.12 -20.46 8.46
CA GLU A 72 5.79 -19.80 9.57
C GLU A 72 7.21 -19.33 9.14
N GLY A 73 7.47 -18.04 9.30
CA GLY A 73 8.68 -17.34 8.86
C GLY A 73 8.56 -16.68 7.48
N ASP A 74 7.49 -16.91 6.72
CA ASP A 74 7.25 -16.20 5.46
C ASP A 74 6.93 -14.71 5.72
N ARG A 75 7.38 -13.86 4.80
CA ARG A 75 7.01 -12.44 4.74
C ARG A 75 5.79 -12.28 3.84
N VAL A 76 4.75 -11.60 4.29
CA VAL A 76 3.51 -11.40 3.55
C VAL A 76 3.37 -9.93 3.18
N VAL A 77 3.17 -9.66 1.90
CA VAL A 77 2.96 -8.31 1.35
C VAL A 77 1.62 -8.26 0.64
N VAL A 78 0.68 -7.49 1.17
CA VAL A 78 -0.67 -7.35 0.60
C VAL A 78 -0.91 -5.92 0.16
N ARG A 79 -1.05 -5.70 -1.14
CA ARG A 79 -1.45 -4.41 -1.72
C ARG A 79 -2.97 -4.33 -1.78
N VAL A 80 -3.55 -3.41 -1.02
CA VAL A 80 -4.99 -3.14 -0.97
C VAL A 80 -5.29 -1.90 -1.80
N VAL A 81 -6.21 -1.99 -2.75
CA VAL A 81 -6.67 -0.88 -3.59
C VAL A 81 -8.15 -0.68 -3.35
N ASN A 82 -8.54 0.52 -2.93
CA ASN A 82 -9.93 0.83 -2.62
C ASN A 82 -10.65 1.43 -3.84
N HIS A 83 -11.61 0.70 -4.42
CA HIS A 83 -12.46 1.17 -5.52
C HIS A 83 -13.90 1.49 -5.09
N VAL A 84 -14.23 1.31 -3.81
CA VAL A 84 -15.59 1.57 -3.28
C VAL A 84 -15.69 2.98 -2.68
N PRO A 85 -16.89 3.57 -2.58
CA PRO A 85 -17.05 4.92 -2.03
C PRO A 85 -16.80 5.04 -0.51
N TYR A 86 -16.64 3.91 0.18
CA TYR A 86 -16.44 3.86 1.62
C TYR A 86 -14.95 3.88 1.98
N ASN A 87 -14.64 4.44 3.16
CA ASN A 87 -13.32 4.33 3.77
C ASN A 87 -13.06 2.90 4.24
N ILE A 88 -11.88 2.35 3.95
CA ILE A 88 -11.54 0.95 4.24
C ILE A 88 -10.22 0.84 5.01
N THR A 89 -10.18 -0.06 5.99
CA THR A 89 -8.94 -0.63 6.50
C THR A 89 -9.10 -2.15 6.62
N LEU A 90 -8.00 -2.89 6.57
CA LEU A 90 -7.98 -4.34 6.75
C LEU A 90 -7.04 -4.70 7.88
N HIS A 91 -7.46 -5.63 8.73
CA HIS A 91 -6.69 -6.17 9.83
C HIS A 91 -6.42 -7.66 9.64
N TRP A 92 -5.23 -8.08 10.10
CA TRP A 92 -4.73 -9.44 10.01
C TRP A 92 -4.90 -10.12 11.37
N HIS A 93 -6.14 -10.49 11.69
CA HIS A 93 -6.55 -10.92 13.02
C HIS A 93 -5.65 -11.99 13.61
N GLY A 94 -5.14 -11.69 14.80
CA GLY A 94 -4.25 -12.56 15.54
C GLY A 94 -2.80 -12.58 15.06
N VAL A 95 -2.44 -11.97 13.93
CA VAL A 95 -1.03 -11.85 13.53
C VAL A 95 -0.32 -10.94 14.53
N ARG A 96 0.82 -11.39 15.08
CA ARG A 96 1.50 -10.65 16.15
C ARG A 96 2.08 -9.30 15.72
N GLN A 97 2.24 -9.04 14.42
CA GLN A 97 2.79 -7.76 13.91
C GLN A 97 4.10 -7.33 14.59
N ILE A 98 5.03 -8.27 14.79
CA ILE A 98 6.30 -7.98 15.47
C ILE A 98 7.06 -6.92 14.68
N GLN A 99 7.20 -5.72 15.27
CA GLN A 99 7.80 -4.53 14.65
C GLN A 99 7.11 -4.09 13.34
N SER A 100 5.83 -4.42 13.17
CA SER A 100 5.04 -4.06 12.00
C SER A 100 3.66 -3.53 12.36
N GLY A 101 3.55 -2.77 13.47
CA GLY A 101 2.30 -2.19 13.97
C GLY A 101 1.56 -1.30 12.95
N TRP A 102 2.29 -0.61 12.07
CA TRP A 102 1.71 0.14 10.94
C TRP A 102 0.92 -0.72 9.95
N ALA A 103 1.21 -2.02 9.89
CA ALA A 103 0.51 -2.97 9.05
C ALA A 103 -0.63 -3.69 9.80
N ASP A 104 -0.98 -3.26 11.02
CA ASP A 104 -2.02 -3.93 11.80
C ASP A 104 -3.44 -3.64 11.30
N GLY A 105 -3.74 -2.40 10.89
CA GLY A 105 -4.99 -2.04 10.22
C GLY A 105 -6.12 -1.35 11.00
N PRO A 106 -6.27 -1.39 12.34
CA PRO A 106 -7.43 -0.78 13.00
C PRO A 106 -7.51 0.73 12.74
N ALA A 107 -8.65 1.17 12.18
CA ALA A 107 -8.86 2.56 11.77
C ALA A 107 -8.81 3.51 12.97
N TYR A 108 -8.07 4.62 12.81
CA TYR A 108 -7.81 5.63 13.85
C TYR A 108 -7.04 5.10 15.07
N ILE A 109 -6.59 3.85 15.07
CA ILE A 109 -5.68 3.31 16.07
C ILE A 109 -4.27 3.25 15.47
N THR A 110 -4.02 2.40 14.47
CA THR A 110 -2.68 2.30 13.86
C THR A 110 -2.56 3.07 12.55
N GLN A 111 -3.67 3.37 11.88
CA GLN A 111 -3.66 4.10 10.62
C GLN A 111 -4.98 4.85 10.37
N CYS A 112 -4.91 5.88 9.54
CA CYS A 112 -6.12 6.46 8.93
C CYS A 112 -6.68 5.54 7.83
N PRO A 113 -7.98 5.63 7.51
CA PRO A 113 -8.59 4.78 6.50
C PRO A 113 -8.06 5.01 5.08
N ILE A 114 -8.03 3.93 4.28
CA ILE A 114 -7.71 3.98 2.86
C ILE A 114 -8.92 4.58 2.13
N GLN A 115 -8.75 5.80 1.62
CA GLN A 115 -9.79 6.52 0.87
C GLN A 115 -10.04 5.94 -0.52
N THR A 116 -11.20 6.24 -1.09
CA THR A 116 -11.59 5.87 -2.46
C THR A 116 -10.52 6.25 -3.49
N GLY A 117 -10.18 5.32 -4.38
CA GLY A 117 -9.15 5.50 -5.41
C GLY A 117 -7.71 5.44 -4.90
N ARG A 118 -7.47 5.29 -3.60
CA ARG A 118 -6.15 5.15 -3.00
C ARG A 118 -5.78 3.69 -2.75
N SER A 119 -4.50 3.44 -2.47
CA SER A 119 -3.99 2.11 -2.15
C SER A 119 -3.01 2.14 -1.00
N PHE A 120 -2.95 1.07 -0.22
CA PHE A 120 -2.00 0.88 0.88
C PHE A 120 -1.37 -0.51 0.80
N VAL A 121 -0.12 -0.65 1.26
CA VAL A 121 0.62 -1.92 1.22
C VAL A 121 0.91 -2.36 2.65
N TYR A 122 0.25 -3.44 3.07
CA TYR A 122 0.54 -4.11 4.33
C TYR A 122 1.74 -5.04 4.15
N ASN A 123 2.74 -4.93 5.01
CA ASN A 123 3.98 -5.72 4.94
C ASN A 123 4.37 -6.18 6.34
N PHE A 124 4.33 -7.49 6.57
CA PHE A 124 4.62 -8.10 7.87
C PHE A 124 5.18 -9.51 7.71
N THR A 125 5.78 -10.04 8.78
CA THR A 125 6.34 -11.40 8.80
C THR A 125 5.62 -12.23 9.85
N ILE A 126 5.24 -13.47 9.49
CA ILE A 126 4.53 -14.36 10.41
C ILE A 126 5.56 -15.11 11.25
N MET A 127 5.64 -14.78 12.55
CA MET A 127 6.65 -15.31 13.46
C MET A 127 6.01 -16.10 14.60
N GLY A 128 6.42 -17.36 14.77
CA GLY A 128 5.98 -18.18 15.90
C GLY A 128 4.53 -18.68 15.84
N GLN A 129 3.82 -18.46 14.74
CA GLN A 129 2.40 -18.84 14.56
C GLN A 129 2.27 -19.93 13.50
N ARG A 130 1.37 -20.90 13.72
CA ARG A 130 1.13 -22.05 12.83
C ARG A 130 -0.31 -22.51 13.04
N GLY A 131 -1.12 -22.60 11.99
CA GLY A 131 -2.51 -23.01 12.12
C GLY A 131 -3.41 -22.15 11.26
N THR A 132 -4.47 -21.62 11.84
CA THR A 132 -5.46 -20.79 11.14
C THR A 132 -5.60 -19.47 11.86
N LEU A 133 -5.68 -18.39 11.08
CA LEU A 133 -6.12 -17.06 11.48
C LEU A 133 -7.10 -16.57 10.41
N PHE A 134 -7.49 -15.30 10.45
CA PHE A 134 -8.29 -14.70 9.40
C PHE A 134 -7.95 -13.21 9.25
N TRP A 135 -8.31 -12.63 8.13
CA TRP A 135 -8.25 -11.19 7.91
C TRP A 135 -9.67 -10.66 7.78
N HIS A 136 -9.88 -9.41 8.16
CA HIS A 136 -11.18 -8.75 8.05
C HIS A 136 -11.05 -7.24 7.95
N ALA A 137 -12.10 -6.54 7.51
CA ALA A 137 -12.13 -5.08 7.59
C ALA A 137 -12.13 -4.61 9.05
N HIS A 138 -11.44 -3.52 9.35
CA HIS A 138 -11.34 -2.99 10.72
C HIS A 138 -11.75 -1.52 10.79
N ILE A 139 -12.94 -1.28 10.23
CA ILE A 139 -13.66 -0.01 10.24
C ILE A 139 -15.16 -0.29 10.10
N SER A 140 -15.97 0.34 10.96
CA SER A 140 -17.43 0.17 10.98
C SER A 140 -17.88 -1.30 11.02
N TRP A 141 -18.97 -1.65 10.35
CA TRP A 141 -19.53 -3.01 10.25
C TRP A 141 -19.19 -3.69 8.92
N LEU A 142 -18.26 -3.14 8.14
CA LEU A 142 -17.83 -3.70 6.84
C LEU A 142 -17.26 -5.11 6.94
N ARG A 143 -16.78 -5.53 8.12
CA ARG A 143 -16.34 -6.91 8.37
C ARG A 143 -17.48 -7.94 8.28
N ALA A 144 -18.74 -7.53 8.19
CA ALA A 144 -19.85 -8.42 7.88
C ALA A 144 -19.73 -9.08 6.50
N THR A 145 -19.01 -8.45 5.56
CA THR A 145 -18.80 -9.00 4.21
C THR A 145 -17.34 -9.04 3.79
N LEU A 146 -16.49 -8.18 4.38
CA LEU A 146 -15.06 -8.12 4.11
C LEU A 146 -14.26 -8.95 5.12
N TYR A 147 -14.13 -10.24 4.86
CA TYR A 147 -13.26 -11.15 5.61
C TYR A 147 -12.81 -12.34 4.78
N GLY A 148 -11.73 -13.01 5.20
CA GLY A 148 -11.26 -14.24 4.60
C GLY A 148 -10.19 -14.95 5.44
N PRO A 149 -9.87 -16.22 5.15
CA PRO A 149 -9.01 -17.01 6.01
C PRO A 149 -7.51 -16.76 5.76
N ILE A 150 -6.70 -16.86 6.82
CA ILE A 150 -5.23 -16.91 6.76
C ILE A 150 -4.80 -18.31 7.21
N ILE A 151 -4.14 -19.05 6.33
CA ILE A 151 -3.64 -20.40 6.61
C ILE A 151 -2.13 -20.32 6.79
N ILE A 152 -1.66 -20.67 7.99
CA ILE A 152 -0.24 -20.66 8.33
C ILE A 152 0.24 -22.10 8.45
N LEU A 153 0.98 -22.54 7.45
CA LEU A 153 1.55 -23.88 7.40
C LEU A 153 2.84 -23.96 8.24
N PRO A 154 3.21 -25.15 8.75
CA PRO A 154 4.51 -25.36 9.36
C PRO A 154 5.66 -25.01 8.39
N LYS A 155 6.85 -24.75 8.93
CA LYS A 155 8.08 -24.60 8.13
C LYS A 155 8.27 -25.79 7.20
N LEU A 156 8.92 -25.55 6.06
CA LEU A 156 9.19 -26.60 5.09
C LEU A 156 9.99 -27.73 5.74
N GLY A 157 9.51 -28.97 5.61
CA GLY A 157 10.11 -30.16 6.22
C GLY A 157 9.72 -30.42 7.68
N VAL A 158 8.95 -29.53 8.32
CA VAL A 158 8.42 -29.76 9.68
C VAL A 158 7.01 -30.36 9.58
N PRO A 159 6.76 -31.58 10.09
CA PRO A 159 5.43 -32.16 10.09
C PRO A 159 4.51 -31.51 11.14
N PHE A 160 3.21 -31.75 11.02
CA PHE A 160 2.25 -31.46 12.09
C PHE A 160 2.55 -32.32 13.34
N PRO A 161 2.19 -31.87 14.55
CA PRO A 161 2.31 -32.68 15.77
C PRO A 161 1.28 -33.84 15.83
N PHE A 162 0.41 -33.93 14.84
CA PHE A 162 -0.57 -35.00 14.65
C PHE A 162 -0.48 -35.56 13.23
N ALA A 163 -1.11 -36.71 12.98
CA ALA A 163 -1.09 -37.35 11.67
C ALA A 163 -1.58 -36.40 10.56
N LYS A 164 -0.82 -36.30 9.46
CA LYS A 164 -1.13 -35.42 8.34
C LYS A 164 -2.56 -35.69 7.85
N PRO A 165 -3.46 -34.68 7.85
CA PRO A 165 -4.83 -34.86 7.39
C PRO A 165 -4.86 -35.18 5.89
N TYR A 166 -5.90 -35.89 5.45
CA TYR A 166 -6.13 -36.18 4.03
C TYR A 166 -6.42 -34.91 3.22
N LYS A 167 -7.19 -33.99 3.81
CA LYS A 167 -7.52 -32.70 3.21
C LYS A 167 -7.84 -31.68 4.30
N GLU A 168 -7.53 -30.43 4.02
CA GLU A 168 -7.83 -29.28 4.89
C GLU A 168 -8.94 -28.43 4.26
N VAL A 169 -9.90 -27.99 5.08
CA VAL A 169 -11.07 -27.24 4.60
C VAL A 169 -11.38 -26.09 5.57
N PRO A 170 -11.32 -24.83 5.11
CA PRO A 170 -11.84 -23.69 5.86
C PRO A 170 -13.35 -23.77 6.04
N ILE A 171 -13.81 -23.55 7.26
CA ILE A 171 -15.22 -23.44 7.63
C ILE A 171 -15.39 -22.11 8.35
N ILE A 172 -15.91 -21.12 7.64
CA ILE A 172 -16.08 -19.76 8.14
C ILE A 172 -17.54 -19.58 8.53
N LEU A 173 -17.78 -19.35 9.82
CA LEU A 173 -19.09 -18.97 10.34
C LEU A 173 -19.21 -17.45 10.25
N GLY A 174 -20.36 -16.95 9.82
CA GLY A 174 -20.62 -15.51 9.72
C GLY A 174 -22.11 -15.22 9.71
N GLU A 175 -22.47 -13.97 9.47
CA GLU A 175 -23.85 -13.49 9.50
C GLU A 175 -24.22 -12.79 8.19
N TRP A 176 -25.52 -12.71 7.93
CA TRP A 176 -26.09 -12.04 6.77
C TRP A 176 -27.29 -11.18 7.18
N TRP A 177 -27.26 -9.93 6.73
CA TRP A 177 -28.40 -9.01 6.78
C TRP A 177 -28.93 -8.81 5.36
N GLU A 178 -30.24 -8.74 5.19
CA GLU A 178 -30.87 -8.28 3.95
C GLU A 178 -30.70 -6.77 3.77
N ALA A 179 -30.71 -6.02 4.87
CA ALA A 179 -30.40 -4.60 4.89
C ALA A 179 -28.90 -4.32 4.66
N ASP A 180 -28.56 -3.10 4.25
CA ASP A 180 -27.17 -2.64 4.24
C ASP A 180 -26.64 -2.54 5.67
N THR A 181 -25.52 -3.21 5.94
CA THR A 181 -24.93 -3.29 7.28
C THR A 181 -24.43 -1.94 7.76
N GLU A 182 -23.98 -1.06 6.86
CA GLU A 182 -23.59 0.31 7.22
C GLU A 182 -24.81 1.16 7.61
N ALA A 183 -25.97 0.91 7.00
CA ALA A 183 -27.22 1.55 7.41
C ALA A 183 -27.70 1.04 8.78
N VAL A 184 -27.57 -0.26 9.04
CA VAL A 184 -27.94 -0.88 10.33
C VAL A 184 -27.13 -0.25 11.48
N ILE A 185 -25.81 -0.17 11.35
CA ILE A 185 -24.97 0.44 12.39
C ILE A 185 -25.19 1.96 12.51
N SER A 186 -25.37 2.66 11.37
CA SER A 186 -25.66 4.10 11.38
C SER A 186 -26.96 4.41 12.11
N GLN A 187 -28.01 3.62 11.88
CA GLN A 187 -29.28 3.75 12.60
C GLN A 187 -29.09 3.52 14.11
N ALA A 188 -28.37 2.47 14.50
CA ALA A 188 -28.13 2.16 15.91
C ALA A 188 -27.39 3.29 16.65
N LEU A 189 -26.35 3.86 16.02
CA LEU A 189 -25.60 4.99 16.57
C LEU A 189 -26.45 6.28 16.67
N GLN A 190 -27.34 6.50 15.71
CA GLN A 190 -28.25 7.65 15.71
C GLN A 190 -29.30 7.53 16.82
N THR A 191 -30.00 6.39 16.90
CA THR A 191 -31.07 6.19 17.90
C THR A 191 -30.53 5.88 19.29
N GLY A 192 -29.28 5.41 19.40
CA GLY A 192 -28.69 4.93 20.65
C GLY A 192 -29.24 3.59 21.13
N GLY A 193 -30.02 2.90 20.29
CA GLY A 193 -30.50 1.53 20.54
C GLY A 193 -29.48 0.47 20.10
N GLY A 194 -29.82 -0.80 20.33
CA GLY A 194 -29.06 -1.92 19.76
C GLY A 194 -29.26 -2.01 18.23
N PRO A 195 -28.28 -2.51 17.47
CA PRO A 195 -28.43 -2.75 16.04
C PRO A 195 -29.44 -3.87 15.76
N ASN A 196 -30.08 -3.83 14.58
CA ASN A 196 -30.96 -4.92 14.15
C ASN A 196 -30.17 -6.24 14.02
N VAL A 197 -30.81 -7.32 14.46
CA VAL A 197 -30.25 -8.69 14.39
C VAL A 197 -30.07 -9.15 12.94
N SER A 198 -29.18 -10.12 12.72
CA SER A 198 -29.01 -10.74 11.40
C SER A 198 -30.25 -11.52 10.97
N ASP A 199 -30.45 -11.64 9.66
CA ASP A 199 -31.52 -12.44 9.08
C ASP A 199 -31.13 -13.92 8.95
N ALA A 200 -29.83 -14.20 8.89
CA ALA A 200 -29.31 -15.56 8.90
C ALA A 200 -27.83 -15.66 9.32
N TYR A 201 -27.49 -16.73 10.02
CA TYR A 201 -26.12 -17.22 10.08
C TYR A 201 -25.73 -17.94 8.78
N THR A 202 -24.42 -17.99 8.49
CA THR A 202 -23.87 -18.57 7.27
C THR A 202 -22.67 -19.46 7.54
N ILE A 203 -22.51 -20.50 6.72
CA ILE A 203 -21.31 -21.33 6.65
C ILE A 203 -20.66 -21.09 5.28
N ASN A 204 -19.45 -20.54 5.28
CA ASN A 204 -18.74 -20.09 4.07
C ASN A 204 -19.60 -19.14 3.22
N GLY A 205 -20.33 -18.23 3.88
CA GLY A 205 -21.21 -17.25 3.24
C GLY A 205 -22.50 -17.83 2.67
N LEU A 206 -22.89 -19.07 3.04
CA LEU A 206 -24.11 -19.74 2.60
C LEU A 206 -25.04 -20.03 3.81
N PRO A 207 -26.31 -19.57 3.81
CA PRO A 207 -27.27 -19.80 4.91
C PRO A 207 -27.70 -21.26 5.08
N GLY A 208 -27.68 -22.05 4.00
CA GLY A 208 -28.07 -23.45 4.08
C GLY A 208 -29.57 -23.71 4.05
N PRO A 209 -29.99 -24.97 4.20
CA PRO A 209 -31.31 -25.43 3.79
C PRO A 209 -32.41 -25.15 4.83
N LEU A 210 -32.06 -24.62 6.00
CA LEU A 210 -33.02 -24.32 7.07
C LEU A 210 -33.67 -22.94 6.90
N TYR A 211 -33.13 -22.09 6.02
CA TYR A 211 -33.70 -20.80 5.70
C TYR A 211 -34.50 -20.85 4.40
N ASN A 212 -35.53 -20.00 4.33
CA ASN A 212 -36.30 -19.81 3.10
C ASN A 212 -35.37 -19.39 1.95
N CYS A 213 -35.68 -19.87 0.73
CA CYS A 213 -34.89 -19.62 -0.48
C CYS A 213 -33.44 -20.13 -0.50
N SER A 214 -32.96 -20.83 0.53
CA SER A 214 -31.53 -21.16 0.69
C SER A 214 -31.19 -22.65 0.54
N ALA A 215 -32.16 -23.48 0.12
CA ALA A 215 -31.94 -24.91 -0.12
C ALA A 215 -30.87 -25.22 -1.18
N LYS A 216 -30.71 -24.35 -2.19
CA LYS A 216 -29.63 -24.44 -3.19
C LYS A 216 -28.31 -23.86 -2.66
N ASP A 217 -28.39 -22.88 -1.75
CA ASP A 217 -27.27 -22.19 -1.13
C ASP A 217 -26.82 -22.93 0.15
N THR A 218 -26.50 -24.21 -0.01
CA THR A 218 -26.05 -25.06 1.08
C THR A 218 -24.60 -25.47 0.88
N PHE A 219 -23.75 -25.16 1.85
CA PHE A 219 -22.37 -25.64 1.84
C PHE A 219 -22.34 -27.17 1.96
N LYS A 220 -21.63 -27.83 1.03
CA LYS A 220 -21.49 -29.29 0.99
C LYS A 220 -20.04 -29.73 1.12
N LEU A 221 -19.72 -30.42 2.22
CA LEU A 221 -18.43 -31.05 2.43
C LEU A 221 -18.46 -32.51 1.97
N LYS A 222 -17.82 -32.79 0.84
CA LYS A 222 -17.68 -34.16 0.32
C LYS A 222 -16.50 -34.88 0.95
N VAL A 223 -16.75 -36.03 1.57
CA VAL A 223 -15.73 -36.80 2.31
C VAL A 223 -15.59 -38.25 1.83
N LYS A 224 -14.39 -38.81 1.96
CA LYS A 224 -14.12 -40.24 1.73
C LYS A 224 -14.21 -41.04 3.03
N PRO A 225 -14.74 -42.28 3.02
CA PRO A 225 -14.67 -43.17 4.18
C PRO A 225 -13.23 -43.43 4.65
N GLY A 226 -13.04 -43.55 5.97
CA GLY A 226 -11.77 -43.91 6.60
C GLY A 226 -10.66 -42.85 6.52
N ARG A 227 -10.99 -41.59 6.21
CA ARG A 227 -10.04 -40.47 6.08
C ARG A 227 -10.26 -39.44 7.19
N THR A 228 -9.21 -38.71 7.52
CA THR A 228 -9.27 -37.61 8.49
C THR A 228 -9.16 -36.28 7.75
N TYR A 229 -10.08 -35.37 8.03
CA TYR A 229 -10.10 -34.02 7.46
C TYR A 229 -9.75 -33.01 8.54
N LEU A 230 -8.98 -31.97 8.21
CA LEU A 230 -8.75 -30.84 9.11
C LEU A 230 -9.73 -29.73 8.75
N LEU A 231 -10.71 -29.49 9.62
CA LEU A 231 -11.61 -28.37 9.49
C LEU A 231 -10.99 -27.16 10.19
N ARG A 232 -10.77 -26.09 9.43
CA ARG A 232 -10.18 -24.85 9.91
C ARG A 232 -11.31 -23.88 10.23
N MET A 233 -11.81 -23.94 11.46
CA MET A 233 -12.98 -23.19 11.91
C MET A 233 -12.59 -21.76 12.20
N ILE A 234 -13.39 -20.81 11.70
CA ILE A 234 -13.22 -19.38 11.91
C ILE A 234 -14.61 -18.84 12.26
N ASN A 235 -14.74 -18.09 13.36
CA ASN A 235 -15.95 -17.32 13.61
C ASN A 235 -15.73 -15.86 13.22
N ALA A 236 -16.24 -15.50 12.05
CA ALA A 236 -16.26 -14.15 11.50
C ALA A 236 -17.62 -13.44 11.71
N ALA A 237 -18.51 -14.00 12.54
CA ALA A 237 -19.73 -13.30 12.97
C ALA A 237 -19.37 -12.01 13.72
N LEU A 238 -20.30 -11.07 13.78
CA LEU A 238 -20.12 -9.80 14.43
C LEU A 238 -20.25 -9.91 15.94
N ASN A 239 -21.35 -10.47 16.42
CA ASN A 239 -21.73 -10.35 17.83
C ASN A 239 -21.78 -11.70 18.57
N ASP A 240 -22.16 -12.79 17.90
CA ASP A 240 -22.53 -14.02 18.61
C ASP A 240 -21.43 -15.09 18.67
N GLU A 241 -21.25 -15.66 19.86
CA GLU A 241 -20.55 -16.93 20.03
C GLU A 241 -21.38 -18.08 19.48
N LEU A 242 -20.77 -19.05 18.80
CA LEU A 242 -21.50 -20.11 18.11
C LEU A 242 -21.12 -21.50 18.63
N PHE A 243 -22.13 -22.31 18.93
CA PHE A 243 -22.00 -23.75 19.02
C PHE A 243 -21.93 -24.34 17.61
N PHE A 244 -21.01 -25.27 17.35
CA PHE A 244 -20.91 -25.98 16.09
C PHE A 244 -20.77 -27.49 16.30
N ALA A 245 -21.55 -28.29 15.59
CA ALA A 245 -21.48 -29.75 15.66
C ALA A 245 -21.73 -30.42 14.31
N VAL A 246 -21.19 -31.63 14.14
CA VAL A 246 -21.41 -32.48 12.96
C VAL A 246 -22.13 -33.76 13.41
N ALA A 247 -23.30 -34.03 12.82
CA ALA A 247 -24.15 -35.14 13.24
C ALA A 247 -23.40 -36.48 13.21
N ASN A 248 -23.44 -37.25 14.30
CA ASN A 248 -22.79 -38.57 14.45
C ASN A 248 -21.27 -38.59 14.21
N HIS A 249 -20.59 -37.44 14.30
CA HIS A 249 -19.13 -37.35 14.23
C HIS A 249 -18.58 -36.63 15.45
N THR A 250 -17.42 -37.08 15.92
CA THR A 250 -16.65 -36.41 16.96
C THR A 250 -15.62 -35.48 16.33
N LEU A 251 -15.33 -34.37 17.00
CA LEU A 251 -14.35 -33.38 16.60
C LEU A 251 -13.18 -33.42 17.58
N THR A 252 -11.97 -33.63 17.08
CA THR A 252 -10.76 -33.56 17.92
C THR A 252 -10.13 -32.18 17.75
N VAL A 253 -10.14 -31.36 18.79
CA VAL A 253 -9.49 -30.03 18.78
C VAL A 253 -7.98 -30.22 18.82
N VAL A 254 -7.23 -29.54 17.95
CA VAL A 254 -5.76 -29.69 17.87
C VAL A 254 -5.00 -28.37 17.84
N ASP A 255 -5.69 -27.27 17.56
CA ASP A 255 -5.10 -25.94 17.41
C ASP A 255 -6.17 -24.88 17.70
N VAL A 256 -5.79 -23.81 18.39
CA VAL A 256 -6.61 -22.60 18.55
C VAL A 256 -5.74 -21.38 18.24
N ASP A 257 -6.28 -20.41 17.50
CA ASP A 257 -5.61 -19.14 17.24
C ASP A 257 -4.16 -19.27 16.71
N ALA A 258 -3.95 -20.25 15.81
CA ALA A 258 -2.67 -20.61 15.23
C ALA A 258 -1.58 -21.05 16.23
N LEU A 259 -2.03 -21.72 17.30
CA LEU A 259 -1.20 -22.37 18.31
C LEU A 259 -1.72 -23.78 18.59
N TYR A 260 -0.81 -24.75 18.68
CA TYR A 260 -1.18 -26.13 18.99
C TYR A 260 -1.60 -26.30 20.45
N VAL A 261 -2.67 -27.07 20.64
CA VAL A 261 -3.18 -27.44 21.96
C VAL A 261 -3.07 -28.94 22.20
N LYS A 262 -3.16 -29.35 23.47
CA LYS A 262 -3.31 -30.77 23.81
C LYS A 262 -4.59 -31.30 23.18
N PRO A 263 -4.53 -32.35 22.33
CA PRO A 263 -5.72 -32.81 21.64
C PRO A 263 -6.77 -33.34 22.60
N PHE A 264 -8.02 -32.96 22.38
CA PHE A 264 -9.17 -33.53 23.09
C PHE A 264 -10.37 -33.65 22.18
N ASP A 265 -11.21 -34.65 22.44
CA ASP A 265 -12.42 -34.90 21.69
C ASP A 265 -13.61 -34.15 22.29
N THR A 266 -14.44 -33.59 21.40
CA THR A 266 -15.72 -32.96 21.75
C THR A 266 -16.78 -33.27 20.69
N PRO A 267 -18.05 -33.48 21.07
CA PRO A 267 -19.14 -33.59 20.11
C PRO A 267 -19.55 -32.22 19.51
N THR A 268 -19.38 -31.15 20.30
CA THR A 268 -19.76 -29.79 19.94
C THR A 268 -18.62 -28.83 20.27
N LEU A 269 -18.29 -27.97 19.32
CA LEU A 269 -17.32 -26.89 19.45
C LEU A 269 -18.02 -25.62 19.93
N VAL A 270 -17.35 -24.82 20.78
CA VAL A 270 -17.71 -23.43 21.06
C VAL A 270 -16.66 -22.53 20.44
N ILE A 271 -17.08 -21.52 19.68
CA ILE A 271 -16.17 -20.59 19.04
C ILE A 271 -16.74 -19.17 19.06
N ALA A 272 -16.01 -18.24 19.68
CA ALA A 272 -16.42 -16.85 19.79
C ALA A 272 -15.96 -16.01 18.58
N PRO A 273 -16.60 -14.87 18.25
CA PRO A 273 -16.13 -13.95 17.22
C PRO A 273 -14.64 -13.62 17.39
N GLY A 274 -13.86 -13.66 16.30
CA GLY A 274 -12.41 -13.48 16.33
C GLY A 274 -11.62 -14.77 16.56
N GLN A 275 -12.21 -15.76 17.23
CA GLN A 275 -11.50 -17.02 17.47
C GLN A 275 -11.41 -17.89 16.21
N THR A 276 -10.35 -18.67 16.18
CA THR A 276 -10.17 -19.75 15.21
C THR A 276 -9.84 -21.05 15.93
N THR A 277 -10.27 -22.17 15.37
CA THR A 277 -10.02 -23.49 15.96
C THR A 277 -9.88 -24.53 14.86
N ASN A 278 -8.78 -25.26 14.83
CA ASN A 278 -8.67 -26.40 13.94
C ASN A 278 -9.10 -27.67 14.63
N VAL A 279 -9.99 -28.40 13.96
CA VAL A 279 -10.50 -29.68 14.44
C VAL A 279 -10.26 -30.77 13.41
N LEU A 280 -9.85 -31.95 13.88
CA LEU A 280 -9.80 -33.15 13.07
C LEU A 280 -11.18 -33.81 13.06
N LEU A 281 -11.71 -34.02 11.87
CA LEU A 281 -12.93 -34.77 11.61
C LEU A 281 -12.55 -36.14 11.06
N ARG A 282 -12.75 -37.18 11.86
CA ARG A 282 -12.54 -38.57 11.42
C ARG A 282 -13.80 -39.11 10.78
N THR A 283 -13.72 -39.50 9.51
CA THR A 283 -14.86 -40.07 8.81
C THR A 283 -15.06 -41.54 9.19
N LYS A 284 -16.31 -42.02 9.05
CA LYS A 284 -16.68 -43.41 9.26
C LYS A 284 -15.83 -44.31 8.34
N PRO A 285 -15.43 -45.51 8.80
CA PRO A 285 -14.53 -46.39 8.05
C PRO A 285 -15.16 -46.90 6.74
N THR A 286 -16.49 -47.05 6.71
CA THR A 286 -17.26 -47.51 5.55
C THR A 286 -18.28 -46.46 5.12
N PHE A 287 -18.80 -46.59 3.90
CA PHE A 287 -19.84 -45.70 3.37
C PHE A 287 -21.16 -45.88 4.15
N PRO A 288 -21.65 -44.84 4.87
CA PRO A 288 -22.73 -45.02 5.85
C PRO A 288 -24.15 -44.99 5.26
N ASN A 289 -24.30 -44.93 3.93
CA ASN A 289 -25.61 -44.78 3.26
C ASN A 289 -26.49 -43.65 3.86
N ALA A 290 -25.87 -42.56 4.32
CA ALA A 290 -26.56 -41.45 4.97
C ALA A 290 -25.83 -40.12 4.71
N THR A 291 -26.56 -39.02 4.84
CA THR A 291 -26.01 -37.66 4.85
C THR A 291 -26.10 -37.08 6.27
N PHE A 292 -25.18 -36.18 6.61
CA PHE A 292 -25.06 -35.63 7.96
C PHE A 292 -25.10 -34.11 7.90
N PHE A 293 -25.89 -33.47 8.75
CA PHE A 293 -25.80 -32.03 8.92
C PHE A 293 -24.58 -31.65 9.76
N MET A 294 -23.97 -30.55 9.35
CA MET A 294 -23.06 -29.75 10.15
C MET A 294 -23.80 -28.46 10.47
N ALA A 295 -24.06 -28.17 11.74
CA ALA A 295 -24.93 -27.08 12.15
C ALA A 295 -24.24 -26.14 13.14
N ALA A 296 -24.60 -24.85 13.08
CA ALA A 296 -24.21 -23.87 14.07
C ALA A 296 -25.41 -23.07 14.59
N ARG A 297 -25.36 -22.71 15.88
CA ARG A 297 -26.39 -21.94 16.59
C ARG A 297 -25.73 -21.09 17.67
N PRO A 298 -26.27 -19.90 18.02
CA PRO A 298 -25.60 -19.04 18.98
C PRO A 298 -25.68 -19.55 20.42
N TYR A 299 -24.69 -19.10 21.20
CA TYR A 299 -24.65 -19.11 22.65
C TYR A 299 -24.90 -17.68 23.13
N VAL A 300 -25.97 -17.47 23.90
CA VAL A 300 -26.42 -16.16 24.36
C VAL A 300 -26.80 -16.20 25.82
N THR A 301 -26.25 -15.26 26.59
CA THR A 301 -26.59 -15.01 28.00
C THR A 301 -27.11 -13.60 28.25
N GLY A 302 -26.83 -12.67 27.33
CA GLY A 302 -27.27 -11.27 27.41
C GLY A 302 -28.78 -11.11 27.26
N ARG A 303 -29.27 -9.92 27.63
CA ARG A 303 -30.70 -9.53 27.52
C ARG A 303 -31.04 -8.82 26.20
N GLY A 304 -30.06 -8.63 25.32
CA GLY A 304 -30.23 -8.00 24.01
C GLY A 304 -31.00 -8.89 23.03
N THR A 305 -31.45 -8.30 21.92
CA THR A 305 -31.99 -9.04 20.78
C THR A 305 -30.86 -9.72 20.01
N PHE A 306 -31.07 -10.96 19.61
CA PHE A 306 -30.11 -11.76 18.83
C PHE A 306 -30.84 -12.61 17.78
N ASP A 307 -30.08 -13.12 16.80
CA ASP A 307 -30.62 -14.05 15.80
C ASP A 307 -30.77 -15.46 16.40
N ASN A 308 -32.00 -15.94 16.59
CA ASN A 308 -32.25 -17.26 17.18
C ASN A 308 -32.34 -18.40 16.14
N THR A 309 -31.80 -18.20 14.95
CA THR A 309 -31.86 -19.21 13.89
C THR A 309 -30.69 -20.20 13.97
N THR A 310 -30.73 -21.25 13.14
CA THR A 310 -29.68 -22.27 13.08
C THR A 310 -29.26 -22.45 11.63
N VAL A 311 -27.97 -22.30 11.38
CA VAL A 311 -27.37 -22.54 10.06
C VAL A 311 -26.99 -24.00 9.91
N ALA A 312 -27.16 -24.56 8.71
CA ALA A 312 -26.76 -25.94 8.42
C ALA A 312 -26.05 -26.08 7.06
N GLY A 313 -24.95 -26.81 7.06
CA GLY A 313 -24.32 -27.39 5.87
C GLY A 313 -24.51 -28.90 5.84
N VAL A 314 -24.07 -29.55 4.77
CA VAL A 314 -24.18 -31.00 4.58
C VAL A 314 -22.80 -31.62 4.44
N LEU A 315 -22.55 -32.68 5.21
CA LEU A 315 -21.45 -33.60 5.02
C LEU A 315 -21.95 -34.84 4.25
N GLU A 316 -21.38 -35.05 3.07
CA GLU A 316 -21.76 -36.12 2.13
C GLU A 316 -20.58 -37.08 1.92
N TYR A 317 -20.81 -38.38 2.09
CA TYR A 317 -19.80 -39.38 1.74
C TYR A 317 -19.77 -39.62 0.23
N THR A 318 -18.59 -39.76 -0.36
CA THR A 318 -18.45 -40.17 -1.77
C THR A 318 -18.59 -41.68 -1.89
N ASN A 319 -19.49 -42.16 -2.75
CA ASN A 319 -19.69 -43.58 -2.99
C ASN A 319 -18.51 -44.17 -3.79
N PRO A 320 -17.78 -45.18 -3.28
CA PRO A 320 -16.68 -45.82 -4.01
C PRO A 320 -17.14 -46.61 -5.26
N ARG A 321 -18.43 -46.96 -5.41
CA ARG A 321 -18.97 -47.72 -6.55
C ARG A 321 -19.45 -46.87 -7.74
N SER A 322 -19.34 -45.54 -7.69
CA SER A 322 -19.87 -44.66 -8.74
C SER A 322 -18.92 -44.41 -9.93
N ALA A 323 -17.98 -45.32 -10.19
CA ALA A 323 -17.12 -45.25 -11.38
C ALA A 323 -17.86 -45.58 -12.69
N PHE A 324 -19.10 -46.08 -12.61
CA PHE A 324 -20.00 -46.26 -13.76
C PHE A 324 -21.25 -45.39 -13.59
N PRO A 325 -21.67 -44.63 -14.61
CA PRO A 325 -22.90 -43.85 -14.56
C PRO A 325 -24.09 -44.81 -14.73
N ALA A 326 -24.50 -45.46 -13.63
CA ALA A 326 -25.74 -46.21 -13.61
C ALA A 326 -26.91 -45.22 -13.65
N LYS A 327 -27.62 -45.19 -14.79
CA LYS A 327 -28.95 -44.61 -14.91
C LYS A 327 -29.86 -45.31 -13.89
N GLY A 328 -30.35 -44.55 -12.91
CA GLY A 328 -31.44 -44.96 -12.03
C GLY A 328 -30.99 -45.59 -10.72
N PHE A 329 -31.10 -44.78 -9.66
CA PHE A 329 -31.50 -45.05 -8.28
C PHE A 329 -30.62 -44.26 -7.29
N ASN A 330 -31.22 -43.28 -6.63
CA ASN A 330 -30.92 -43.01 -5.22
C ASN A 330 -32.20 -42.52 -4.55
N LYS A 331 -32.85 -43.43 -3.80
CA LYS A 331 -33.75 -43.07 -2.70
C LYS A 331 -33.10 -41.97 -1.87
N LYS A 332 -33.84 -40.93 -1.47
CA LYS A 332 -33.36 -39.88 -0.55
C LYS A 332 -32.65 -40.57 0.63
N LEU A 333 -31.32 -40.41 0.73
CA LEU A 333 -30.54 -40.97 1.83
C LEU A 333 -31.07 -40.39 3.16
N PRO A 334 -31.12 -41.17 4.25
CA PRO A 334 -31.47 -40.65 5.57
C PRO A 334 -30.50 -39.54 5.98
N LEU A 335 -31.05 -38.45 6.52
CA LEU A 335 -30.34 -37.25 6.92
C LEU A 335 -30.33 -37.11 8.44
N TYR A 336 -29.14 -37.15 9.04
CA TYR A 336 -28.98 -37.00 10.50
C TYR A 336 -28.71 -35.55 10.90
N LYS A 337 -29.36 -35.09 11.97
CA LYS A 337 -29.16 -33.77 12.57
C LYS A 337 -28.31 -33.86 13.85
N PRO A 338 -27.38 -32.93 14.09
CA PRO A 338 -26.63 -32.91 15.36
C PRO A 338 -27.51 -32.42 16.51
N ILE A 339 -27.15 -32.81 17.73
CA ILE A 339 -27.75 -32.28 18.96
C ILE A 339 -26.87 -31.11 19.42
N LEU A 340 -27.44 -29.91 19.48
CA LEU A 340 -26.75 -28.69 19.93
C LEU A 340 -27.16 -28.34 21.38
N PRO A 341 -26.24 -27.85 22.22
CA PRO A 341 -26.53 -27.37 23.58
C PRO A 341 -27.57 -26.25 23.60
N GLY A 342 -28.28 -26.06 24.73
CA GLY A 342 -29.20 -24.94 24.90
C GLY A 342 -28.52 -23.59 24.67
N LEU A 343 -29.28 -22.57 24.22
CA LEU A 343 -28.73 -21.25 23.88
C LEU A 343 -27.98 -20.61 25.05
N ASN A 344 -28.40 -20.87 26.29
CA ASN A 344 -27.83 -20.32 27.51
C ASN A 344 -26.99 -21.35 28.32
N ASP A 345 -26.52 -22.43 27.68
CA ASP A 345 -25.77 -23.51 28.35
C ASP A 345 -24.33 -23.10 28.68
N THR A 346 -24.21 -22.20 29.66
CA THR A 346 -22.96 -21.66 30.17
C THR A 346 -22.09 -22.74 30.83
N SER A 347 -22.73 -23.79 31.35
CA SER A 347 -22.04 -24.94 31.95
C SER A 347 -21.23 -25.72 30.91
N PHE A 348 -21.81 -25.90 29.71
CA PHE A 348 -21.13 -26.52 28.58
C PHE A 348 -19.92 -25.69 28.14
N VAL A 349 -20.09 -24.37 28.01
CA VAL A 349 -19.01 -23.45 27.60
C VAL A 349 -17.86 -23.46 28.61
N ALA A 350 -18.16 -23.41 29.91
CA ALA A 350 -17.14 -23.51 30.97
C ALA A 350 -16.37 -24.84 30.93
N ASN A 351 -17.09 -25.95 30.73
CA ASN A 351 -16.46 -27.27 30.61
C ASN A 351 -15.58 -27.36 29.35
N PHE A 352 -16.07 -26.89 28.20
CA PHE A 352 -15.30 -26.86 26.95
C PHE A 352 -14.03 -26.03 27.09
N THR A 353 -14.14 -24.79 27.58
CA THR A 353 -12.99 -23.88 27.75
C THR A 353 -11.97 -24.42 28.76
N SER A 354 -12.40 -25.10 29.84
CA SER A 354 -11.49 -25.71 30.82
C SER A 354 -10.58 -26.82 30.27
N LYS A 355 -10.95 -27.43 29.13
CA LYS A 355 -10.15 -28.47 28.46
C LYS A 355 -9.03 -27.89 27.59
N LEU A 356 -9.09 -26.60 27.25
CA LEU A 356 -8.08 -25.95 26.43
C LEU A 356 -6.78 -25.81 27.22
N ARG A 357 -5.72 -26.43 26.70
CA ARG A 357 -4.38 -26.37 27.28
C ARG A 357 -3.34 -26.31 26.18
N SER A 358 -2.30 -25.50 26.36
CA SER A 358 -1.19 -25.43 25.42
C SER A 358 -0.51 -26.78 25.29
N LEU A 359 0.00 -27.11 24.09
CA LEU A 359 0.64 -28.40 23.83
C LEU A 359 1.82 -28.67 24.80
N ALA A 360 2.58 -27.64 25.17
CA ALA A 360 3.62 -27.64 26.20
C ALA A 360 4.63 -28.81 26.08
N THR A 361 5.24 -28.94 24.90
CA THR A 361 6.29 -29.94 24.62
C THR A 361 7.64 -29.25 24.43
N ALA A 362 8.75 -30.00 24.41
CA ALA A 362 10.07 -29.42 24.17
C ALA A 362 10.17 -28.66 22.83
N GLN A 363 9.42 -29.09 21.80
CA GLN A 363 9.35 -28.40 20.51
C GLN A 363 8.40 -27.19 20.50
N PHE A 364 7.37 -27.23 21.34
CA PHE A 364 6.33 -26.20 21.45
C PHE A 364 6.14 -25.82 22.93
N PRO A 365 7.07 -25.05 23.52
CA PRO A 365 7.05 -24.73 24.95
C PRO A 365 5.96 -23.70 25.28
N ALA A 366 5.34 -23.83 26.45
CA ALA A 366 4.41 -22.83 27.00
C ALA A 366 5.18 -21.87 27.91
N ASN A 367 5.59 -20.72 27.39
CA ASN A 367 6.45 -19.75 28.09
C ASN A 367 5.62 -18.76 28.94
N VAL A 368 4.92 -19.29 29.94
CA VAL A 368 4.05 -18.49 30.81
C VAL A 368 4.89 -17.57 31.72
N PRO A 369 4.61 -16.25 31.77
CA PRO A 369 5.25 -15.37 32.74
C PRO A 369 4.95 -15.81 34.19
N GLN A 370 5.98 -16.21 34.91
CA GLN A 370 5.89 -16.63 36.31
C GLN A 370 5.93 -15.43 37.26
N THR A 371 6.83 -14.49 36.99
CA THR A 371 6.95 -13.20 37.67
C THR A 371 6.13 -12.14 36.95
N ILE A 372 5.43 -11.30 37.72
CA ILE A 372 4.52 -10.28 37.19
C ILE A 372 4.99 -8.91 37.63
N ASP A 373 5.23 -8.03 36.67
CA ASP A 373 5.71 -6.67 36.88
C ASP A 373 4.54 -5.70 37.09
N ARG A 374 3.44 -5.90 36.35
CA ARG A 374 2.23 -5.06 36.41
C ARG A 374 0.96 -5.91 36.48
N ARG A 375 0.05 -5.52 37.37
CA ARG A 375 -1.28 -6.14 37.52
C ARG A 375 -2.36 -5.13 37.20
N PHE A 376 -3.33 -5.53 36.40
CA PHE A 376 -4.47 -4.73 35.99
C PHE A 376 -5.78 -5.45 36.31
N PHE A 377 -6.77 -4.67 36.69
CA PHE A 377 -8.12 -5.16 36.95
C PHE A 377 -9.11 -4.31 36.16
N PHE A 378 -9.66 -4.88 35.09
CA PHE A 378 -10.57 -4.21 34.17
C PHE A 378 -11.98 -4.77 34.34
N THR A 379 -12.94 -3.93 34.72
CA THR A 379 -14.35 -4.26 34.60
C THR A 379 -14.78 -4.03 33.15
N VAL A 380 -15.50 -4.98 32.57
CA VAL A 380 -15.97 -4.96 31.19
C VAL A 380 -17.48 -5.18 31.20
N GLY A 381 -18.18 -4.47 30.32
CA GLY A 381 -19.62 -4.65 30.18
C GLY A 381 -20.27 -3.49 29.42
N LEU A 382 -21.57 -3.38 29.61
CA LEU A 382 -22.38 -2.29 29.05
C LEU A 382 -22.57 -1.15 30.07
N GLY A 383 -23.02 -0.02 29.56
CA GLY A 383 -23.43 1.15 30.32
C GLY A 383 -24.32 2.05 29.49
N ILE A 384 -24.62 3.24 30.00
CA ILE A 384 -25.44 4.23 29.30
C ILE A 384 -24.71 5.55 29.10
N SER A 385 -25.09 6.30 28.08
CA SER A 385 -24.66 7.67 27.83
C SER A 385 -25.88 8.58 27.64
N PRO A 386 -25.78 9.87 28.01
CA PRO A 386 -26.92 10.79 27.93
C PRO A 386 -27.40 10.96 26.49
N CYS A 387 -28.72 11.11 26.34
CA CYS A 387 -29.32 11.42 25.04
C CYS A 387 -29.06 12.92 24.70
N PRO A 388 -28.72 13.25 23.45
CA PRO A 388 -28.56 14.65 23.02
C PRO A 388 -29.84 15.46 23.21
N GLU A 389 -29.69 16.76 23.50
CA GLU A 389 -30.82 17.70 23.59
C GLU A 389 -31.60 17.73 22.26
N ASN A 390 -32.93 17.66 22.32
CA ASN A 390 -33.87 17.58 21.18
C ASN A 390 -33.92 16.26 20.40
N GLN A 391 -33.46 15.13 20.98
CA GLN A 391 -33.66 13.80 20.39
C GLN A 391 -34.25 12.81 21.38
N THR A 392 -35.01 11.83 20.88
CA THR A 392 -35.49 10.69 21.65
C THR A 392 -34.62 9.49 21.37
N CYS A 393 -33.94 8.96 22.40
CA CYS A 393 -33.10 7.79 22.27
C CYS A 393 -33.87 6.49 22.60
N GLN A 394 -33.47 5.40 21.95
CA GLN A 394 -34.11 4.09 22.05
C GLN A 394 -33.40 3.14 23.04
N GLY A 395 -32.31 3.58 23.65
CA GLY A 395 -31.63 2.80 24.68
C GLY A 395 -32.40 2.78 26.01
N PRO A 396 -31.84 2.10 27.03
CA PRO A 396 -32.50 1.90 28.32
C PRO A 396 -32.88 3.24 28.97
N ASN A 397 -34.09 3.35 29.52
CA ASN A 397 -34.60 4.57 30.18
C ASN A 397 -34.52 5.85 29.31
N GLY A 398 -34.62 5.74 27.98
CA GLY A 398 -34.54 6.89 27.06
C GLY A 398 -33.13 7.45 26.87
N THR A 399 -32.10 6.67 27.21
CA THR A 399 -30.68 7.02 27.04
C THR A 399 -30.06 6.31 25.83
N LYS A 400 -28.75 6.42 25.61
CA LYS A 400 -28.02 5.67 24.57
C LYS A 400 -27.23 4.52 25.20
N PHE A 401 -27.23 3.35 24.57
CA PHE A 401 -26.30 2.28 24.93
C PHE A 401 -24.85 2.73 24.76
N ALA A 402 -23.99 2.31 25.67
CA ALA A 402 -22.55 2.45 25.58
C ALA A 402 -21.86 1.17 26.07
N ALA A 403 -20.66 0.89 25.56
CA ALA A 403 -19.79 -0.14 26.11
C ALA A 403 -18.77 0.50 27.05
N THR A 404 -18.26 -0.26 28.00
CA THR A 404 -17.30 0.28 28.96
C THR A 404 -16.21 -0.69 29.37
N MET A 405 -15.01 -0.14 29.55
CA MET A 405 -13.92 -0.78 30.28
C MET A 405 -13.48 0.18 31.40
N ASN A 406 -13.54 -0.27 32.66
CA ASN A 406 -13.29 0.56 33.85
C ASN A 406 -14.04 1.91 33.87
N ASN A 407 -15.32 1.90 33.50
CA ASN A 407 -16.19 3.08 33.40
C ASN A 407 -15.78 4.12 32.35
N VAL A 408 -14.94 3.73 31.39
CA VAL A 408 -14.55 4.53 30.22
C VAL A 408 -15.10 3.88 28.96
N SER A 409 -15.84 4.65 28.18
CA SER A 409 -16.27 4.33 26.82
C SER A 409 -15.28 4.96 25.84
N PHE A 410 -14.65 4.13 25.03
CA PHE A 410 -13.59 4.57 24.13
C PHE A 410 -14.16 5.38 22.96
N ALA A 411 -13.75 6.66 22.87
CA ALA A 411 -14.10 7.52 21.75
C ALA A 411 -13.02 7.44 20.66
N LEU A 412 -13.43 7.20 19.41
CA LEU A 412 -12.51 7.17 18.28
C LEU A 412 -11.95 8.59 17.99
N PRO A 413 -10.63 8.76 17.90
CA PRO A 413 -10.02 10.03 17.54
C PRO A 413 -10.16 10.30 16.02
N THR A 414 -9.89 11.53 15.60
CA THR A 414 -9.84 11.89 14.16
C THR A 414 -8.50 11.56 13.50
N THR A 415 -7.43 11.46 14.30
CA THR A 415 -6.07 11.12 13.88
C THR A 415 -5.67 9.79 14.53
N ALA A 416 -4.93 8.94 13.81
CA ALA A 416 -4.54 7.64 14.33
C ALA A 416 -3.66 7.74 15.58
N LEU A 417 -3.92 6.90 16.59
CA LEU A 417 -3.16 6.88 17.84
C LEU A 417 -1.65 6.63 17.60
N LEU A 418 -1.31 5.61 16.81
CA LEU A 418 0.09 5.29 16.46
C LEU A 418 0.75 6.45 15.72
N GLN A 419 0.02 7.10 14.81
CA GLN A 419 0.50 8.30 14.12
C GLN A 419 0.81 9.42 15.10
N SER A 420 -0.12 9.74 15.99
CA SER A 420 0.08 10.80 16.98
C SER A 420 1.17 10.47 18.00
N HIS A 421 1.32 9.20 18.40
CA HIS A 421 2.42 8.75 19.26
C HIS A 421 3.77 8.85 18.55
N PHE A 422 3.88 8.32 17.34
CA PHE A 422 5.13 8.28 16.57
C PHE A 422 5.67 9.68 16.25
N PHE A 423 4.79 10.64 15.94
CA PHE A 423 5.18 12.03 15.65
C PHE A 423 5.25 12.92 16.90
N GLY A 424 5.05 12.40 18.11
CA GLY A 424 5.06 13.21 19.34
C GLY A 424 3.88 14.19 19.46
N GLN A 425 2.83 14.01 18.68
CA GLN A 425 1.64 14.87 18.58
C GLN A 425 0.44 14.32 19.35
N SER A 426 0.67 13.68 20.51
CA SER A 426 -0.39 13.02 21.29
C SER A 426 -1.33 13.98 22.02
N LYS A 427 -0.91 15.24 22.23
CA LYS A 427 -1.69 16.27 22.95
C LYS A 427 -3.00 16.56 22.24
N GLY A 428 -4.12 16.27 22.91
CA GLY A 428 -5.47 16.46 22.35
C GLY A 428 -6.00 15.28 21.54
N VAL A 429 -5.18 14.25 21.27
CA VAL A 429 -5.61 13.03 20.56
C VAL A 429 -5.98 11.93 21.56
N TYR A 430 -5.11 11.66 22.54
CA TYR A 430 -5.38 10.69 23.59
C TYR A 430 -4.71 11.09 24.91
N THR A 431 -5.11 10.44 26.00
CA THR A 431 -4.49 10.61 27.32
C THR A 431 -3.92 9.29 27.84
N PRO A 432 -2.64 9.24 28.29
CA PRO A 432 -1.99 8.02 28.75
C PRO A 432 -2.34 7.69 30.22
N ASN A 433 -3.59 7.88 30.62
CA ASN A 433 -4.06 7.71 32.00
C ASN A 433 -5.30 6.81 32.09
N PHE A 434 -5.34 5.75 31.29
CA PHE A 434 -6.39 4.74 31.43
C PHE A 434 -6.38 4.14 32.85
N PRO A 435 -7.52 4.08 33.55
CA PRO A 435 -7.60 3.57 34.92
C PRO A 435 -7.24 2.09 34.98
N ILE A 436 -6.21 1.76 35.77
CA ILE A 436 -5.70 0.38 35.92
C ILE A 436 -6.58 -0.51 36.81
N ILE A 437 -7.48 0.10 37.57
CA ILE A 437 -8.46 -0.50 38.49
C ILE A 437 -9.74 0.36 38.37
N PRO A 438 -10.95 -0.21 38.46
CA PRO A 438 -12.20 0.54 38.48
C PRO A 438 -12.22 1.54 39.64
N LEU A 439 -12.54 2.80 39.32
CA LEU A 439 -12.54 3.91 40.30
C LEU A 439 -13.61 3.74 41.40
N MET A 440 -14.71 3.06 41.08
CA MET A 440 -15.79 2.78 42.01
C MET A 440 -16.04 1.26 42.07
N PRO A 441 -15.48 0.56 43.07
CA PRO A 441 -15.74 -0.86 43.24
C PRO A 441 -17.17 -1.09 43.75
N PHE A 442 -17.80 -2.13 43.22
CA PHE A 442 -19.11 -2.60 43.65
C PHE A 442 -19.18 -4.12 43.50
N ASN A 443 -20.30 -4.73 43.88
CA ASN A 443 -20.55 -6.13 43.59
C ASN A 443 -20.82 -6.31 42.09
N TYR A 444 -19.77 -6.54 41.29
CA TYR A 444 -19.82 -6.50 39.82
C TYR A 444 -20.85 -7.45 39.23
N THR A 445 -20.97 -8.67 39.77
CA THR A 445 -21.94 -9.67 39.30
C THR A 445 -23.26 -9.65 40.07
N GLY A 446 -23.41 -8.75 41.03
CA GLY A 446 -24.59 -8.61 41.90
C GLY A 446 -25.57 -7.56 41.38
N THR A 447 -26.16 -6.78 42.29
CA THR A 447 -27.04 -5.66 41.92
C THR A 447 -26.18 -4.50 41.38
N PRO A 448 -26.45 -4.01 40.15
CA PRO A 448 -25.69 -2.90 39.58
C PRO A 448 -25.96 -1.58 40.33
N PRO A 449 -25.03 -0.61 40.28
CA PRO A 449 -25.22 0.71 40.89
C PRO A 449 -26.39 1.47 40.24
N ASN A 450 -27.04 2.35 41.00
CA ASN A 450 -28.14 3.19 40.47
C ASN A 450 -27.68 4.10 39.30
N ASN A 451 -26.42 4.54 39.32
CA ASN A 451 -25.82 5.31 38.24
C ASN A 451 -24.97 4.39 37.36
N THR A 452 -25.40 4.19 36.12
CA THR A 452 -24.72 3.37 35.10
C THR A 452 -24.17 4.22 33.94
N PHE A 453 -24.11 5.55 34.13
CA PHE A 453 -23.53 6.46 33.15
C PHE A 453 -22.02 6.29 33.06
N VAL A 454 -21.52 6.16 31.82
CA VAL A 454 -20.10 5.97 31.53
C VAL A 454 -19.44 7.25 31.06
N SER A 455 -18.14 7.38 31.32
CA SER A 455 -17.36 8.51 30.84
C SER A 455 -16.86 8.25 29.41
N ASN A 456 -17.03 9.23 28.50
CA ASN A 456 -16.45 9.13 27.15
C ASN A 456 -15.03 9.69 27.12
N GLY A 457 -14.10 8.97 26.52
CA GLY A 457 -12.74 9.50 26.31
C GLY A 457 -11.79 8.54 25.59
N THR A 458 -10.78 9.11 24.94
CA THR A 458 -9.71 8.37 24.28
C THR A 458 -8.54 8.22 25.25
N LYS A 459 -8.55 7.14 26.01
CA LYS A 459 -7.55 6.83 27.06
C LYS A 459 -6.75 5.60 26.68
N VAL A 460 -5.43 5.65 26.89
CA VAL A 460 -4.52 4.53 26.64
C VAL A 460 -3.71 4.20 27.90
N LEU A 461 -3.20 2.97 27.93
CA LEU A 461 -2.27 2.49 28.95
C LEU A 461 -0.90 2.29 28.30
N VAL A 462 0.13 2.95 28.84
CA VAL A 462 1.51 2.83 28.33
C VAL A 462 2.27 1.84 29.20
N LEU A 463 2.95 0.88 28.55
CA LEU A 463 3.75 -0.14 29.21
C LEU A 463 5.20 -0.09 28.69
N PRO A 464 6.20 -0.20 29.57
CA PRO A 464 7.58 -0.41 29.13
C PRO A 464 7.72 -1.71 28.33
N PHE A 465 8.63 -1.71 27.37
CA PHE A 465 8.95 -2.91 26.60
C PHE A 465 9.36 -4.06 27.54
N ASN A 466 8.97 -5.28 27.17
CA ASN A 466 9.28 -6.52 27.87
C ASN A 466 8.64 -6.68 29.27
N THR A 467 7.70 -5.81 29.65
CA THR A 467 6.94 -5.90 30.91
C THR A 467 6.07 -7.15 30.94
N SER A 468 6.13 -7.91 32.03
CA SER A 468 5.23 -9.05 32.29
C SER A 468 3.94 -8.56 32.94
N VAL A 469 2.82 -8.77 32.25
CA VAL A 469 1.50 -8.25 32.65
C VAL A 469 0.58 -9.39 33.08
N GLU A 470 -0.13 -9.19 34.18
CA GLU A 470 -1.33 -9.94 34.52
C GLU A 470 -2.54 -9.01 34.44
N LEU A 471 -3.49 -9.36 33.57
CA LEU A 471 -4.72 -8.61 33.41
C LEU A 471 -5.90 -9.50 33.79
N VAL A 472 -6.67 -9.05 34.77
CA VAL A 472 -7.95 -9.65 35.13
C VAL A 472 -9.06 -8.83 34.52
N MET A 473 -9.92 -9.49 33.75
CA MET A 473 -11.10 -8.88 33.13
C MET A 473 -12.35 -9.46 33.81
N GLN A 474 -13.18 -8.58 34.36
CA GLN A 474 -14.35 -8.90 35.18
C GLN A 474 -15.60 -8.41 34.46
N ASP A 475 -16.51 -9.32 34.11
CA ASP A 475 -17.83 -8.95 33.62
C ASP A 475 -18.68 -8.30 34.72
N THR A 476 -19.62 -7.44 34.32
CA THR A 476 -20.54 -6.76 35.23
C THR A 476 -22.00 -7.06 34.88
N SER A 477 -22.89 -7.00 35.87
CA SER A 477 -24.34 -7.17 35.67
C SER A 477 -25.04 -5.91 35.14
N ILE A 478 -24.29 -4.84 34.84
CA ILE A 478 -24.84 -3.57 34.35
C ILE A 478 -25.49 -3.81 32.98
N LEU A 479 -26.80 -3.59 32.90
CA LEU A 479 -27.64 -3.87 31.72
C LEU A 479 -27.69 -5.36 31.30
N GLY A 480 -27.25 -6.28 32.17
CA GLY A 480 -27.26 -7.73 31.95
C GLY A 480 -25.86 -8.31 31.81
N ALA A 481 -25.63 -9.45 32.47
CA ALA A 481 -24.37 -10.17 32.39
C ALA A 481 -24.25 -10.87 31.03
N GLU A 482 -23.12 -10.67 30.35
CA GLU A 482 -22.90 -11.13 28.97
C GLU A 482 -21.48 -11.68 28.79
N SER A 483 -21.32 -12.65 27.89
CA SER A 483 -20.00 -13.15 27.52
C SER A 483 -19.35 -12.17 26.55
N HIS A 484 -18.13 -11.71 26.85
CA HIS A 484 -17.43 -10.71 26.05
C HIS A 484 -16.15 -11.28 25.43
N PRO A 485 -16.11 -11.53 24.10
CA PRO A 485 -14.88 -11.97 23.43
C PRO A 485 -13.90 -10.80 23.29
N LEU A 486 -12.94 -10.74 24.20
CA LEU A 486 -11.91 -9.70 24.23
C LEU A 486 -10.69 -10.15 23.45
N HIS A 487 -10.31 -9.32 22.49
CA HIS A 487 -9.20 -9.52 21.59
C HIS A 487 -8.09 -8.49 21.87
N LEU A 488 -6.85 -8.95 21.92
CA LEU A 488 -5.67 -8.08 22.05
C LEU A 488 -4.85 -8.12 20.76
N HIS A 489 -4.75 -6.99 20.09
CA HIS A 489 -3.92 -6.83 18.89
C HIS A 489 -2.43 -6.93 19.25
N GLY A 490 -1.60 -7.42 18.32
CA GLY A 490 -0.15 -7.47 18.47
C GLY A 490 0.40 -8.53 19.45
N PHE A 491 -0.46 -9.17 20.24
CA PHE A 491 -0.07 -10.11 21.29
C PHE A 491 -0.94 -11.36 21.31
N ASN A 492 -0.32 -12.46 21.72
CA ASN A 492 -1.04 -13.57 22.32
C ASN A 492 -0.85 -13.51 23.84
N PHE A 493 -1.78 -14.10 24.58
CA PHE A 493 -1.76 -14.17 26.03
C PHE A 493 -2.14 -15.57 26.51
N PHE A 494 -1.62 -15.93 27.69
CA PHE A 494 -1.94 -17.16 28.39
C PHE A 494 -3.15 -16.95 29.28
N VAL A 495 -4.20 -17.75 29.10
CA VAL A 495 -5.38 -17.75 29.98
C VAL A 495 -5.06 -18.60 31.20
N VAL A 496 -4.67 -17.95 32.30
CA VAL A 496 -4.19 -18.64 33.51
C VAL A 496 -5.31 -19.01 34.47
N GLY A 497 -6.45 -18.31 34.42
CA GLY A 497 -7.60 -18.63 35.27
C GLY A 497 -8.88 -18.02 34.72
N GLN A 498 -10.00 -18.62 35.08
CA GLN A 498 -11.34 -18.11 34.80
C GLN A 498 -12.31 -18.61 35.87
N GLY A 499 -13.37 -17.86 36.13
CA GLY A 499 -14.36 -18.20 37.15
C GLY A 499 -15.66 -17.42 37.00
N PHE A 500 -16.64 -17.78 37.81
CA PHE A 500 -17.92 -17.06 37.93
C PHE A 500 -17.93 -16.22 39.20
N GLY A 501 -18.77 -15.18 39.23
CA GLY A 501 -18.84 -14.21 40.32
C GLY A 501 -17.75 -13.14 40.23
N ASN A 502 -17.48 -12.49 41.36
CA ASN A 502 -16.41 -11.50 41.44
C ASN A 502 -15.07 -12.18 41.68
N TYR A 503 -14.05 -11.77 40.93
CA TYR A 503 -12.68 -12.18 41.17
C TYR A 503 -12.19 -11.80 42.58
N ASN A 504 -11.59 -12.76 43.27
CA ASN A 504 -10.96 -12.52 44.57
C ASN A 504 -9.44 -12.65 44.45
N PRO A 505 -8.68 -11.53 44.56
CA PRO A 505 -7.23 -11.54 44.42
C PRO A 505 -6.49 -12.34 45.51
N ALA A 506 -7.14 -12.65 46.63
CA ALA A 506 -6.54 -13.45 47.70
C ALA A 506 -6.66 -14.97 47.47
N THR A 507 -7.75 -15.43 46.85
CA THR A 507 -8.06 -16.87 46.76
C THR A 507 -7.91 -17.44 45.36
N ASP A 508 -8.27 -16.68 44.32
CA ASP A 508 -8.34 -17.21 42.95
C ASP A 508 -6.98 -17.43 42.28
N PRO A 509 -5.92 -16.62 42.52
CA PRO A 509 -4.59 -16.89 41.98
C PRO A 509 -4.02 -18.27 42.34
N SER A 510 -4.44 -18.85 43.48
CA SER A 510 -4.01 -20.20 43.88
C SER A 510 -4.52 -21.31 42.95
N LYS A 511 -5.58 -21.02 42.18
CA LYS A 511 -6.20 -21.94 41.22
C LYS A 511 -5.66 -21.77 39.80
N PHE A 512 -4.74 -20.82 39.58
CA PHE A 512 -4.23 -20.52 38.24
C PHE A 512 -3.45 -21.71 37.67
N ASN A 513 -3.70 -22.02 36.40
CA ASN A 513 -2.86 -22.90 35.63
C ASN A 513 -1.63 -22.13 35.15
N LEU A 514 -0.49 -22.34 35.81
CA LEU A 514 0.79 -21.74 35.46
C LEU A 514 1.74 -22.73 34.75
N VAL A 515 1.25 -23.93 34.42
CA VAL A 515 2.04 -25.01 33.80
C VAL A 515 1.79 -25.07 32.30
N ASP A 516 0.53 -25.24 31.89
CA ASP A 516 0.13 -25.37 30.50
C ASP A 516 -1.15 -24.59 30.12
N PRO A 517 -1.34 -23.34 30.60
CA PRO A 517 -2.48 -22.52 30.23
C PRO A 517 -2.53 -22.33 28.71
N VAL A 518 -3.74 -22.27 28.15
CA VAL A 518 -3.91 -22.06 26.72
C VAL A 518 -3.41 -20.66 26.33
N GLU A 519 -2.59 -20.59 25.30
CA GLU A 519 -2.16 -19.34 24.67
C GLU A 519 -3.14 -19.00 23.52
N ARG A 520 -3.70 -17.79 23.54
CA ARG A 520 -4.71 -17.31 22.57
C ARG A 520 -4.55 -15.82 22.30
N ASN A 521 -5.22 -15.31 21.26
CA ASN A 521 -5.34 -13.87 21.01
C ASN A 521 -6.72 -13.29 21.40
N THR A 522 -7.73 -14.15 21.55
CA THR A 522 -9.11 -13.77 21.86
C THR A 522 -9.69 -14.70 22.90
N VAL A 523 -10.24 -14.15 23.97
CA VAL A 523 -10.86 -14.93 25.06
C VAL A 523 -12.22 -14.34 25.43
N GLY A 524 -13.22 -15.21 25.58
CA GLY A 524 -14.51 -14.84 26.14
C GLY A 524 -14.39 -14.64 27.65
N VAL A 525 -14.69 -13.44 28.14
CA VAL A 525 -14.95 -13.22 29.57
C VAL A 525 -16.29 -13.89 29.88
N PRO A 526 -16.35 -14.87 30.81
CA PRO A 526 -17.61 -15.54 31.12
C PRO A 526 -18.68 -14.56 31.60
N ALA A 527 -19.93 -14.77 31.16
CA ALA A 527 -21.06 -13.99 31.63
C ALA A 527 -21.20 -14.09 33.16
N GLY A 528 -21.21 -12.94 33.84
CA GLY A 528 -21.23 -12.84 35.29
C GLY A 528 -20.00 -13.45 35.94
N GLY A 529 -18.85 -13.36 35.28
CA GLY A 529 -17.60 -13.98 35.72
C GLY A 529 -16.37 -13.16 35.39
N TRP A 530 -15.21 -13.82 35.45
CA TRP A 530 -13.92 -13.18 35.23
C TRP A 530 -12.95 -14.12 34.53
N VAL A 531 -11.96 -13.53 33.87
CA VAL A 531 -10.83 -14.22 33.27
C VAL A 531 -9.53 -13.50 33.60
N ALA A 532 -8.50 -14.26 33.94
CA ALA A 532 -7.16 -13.77 34.22
C ALA A 532 -6.22 -14.23 33.10
N ILE A 533 -5.55 -13.26 32.46
CA ILE A 533 -4.60 -13.50 31.39
C ILE A 533 -3.21 -13.00 31.77
N ARG A 534 -2.17 -13.64 31.23
CA ARG A 534 -0.78 -13.20 31.35
C ARG A 534 -0.12 -13.12 29.99
N PHE A 535 0.63 -12.04 29.76
CA PHE A 535 1.45 -11.90 28.56
C PHE A 535 2.68 -11.05 28.86
N ARG A 536 3.60 -11.07 27.92
CA ARG A 536 4.79 -10.22 27.94
C ARG A 536 4.62 -9.17 26.86
N ALA A 537 4.77 -7.89 27.22
CA ALA A 537 4.70 -6.78 26.28
C ALA A 537 6.00 -6.70 25.44
N ASP A 538 6.27 -7.75 24.66
CA ASP A 538 7.50 -7.97 23.87
C ASP A 538 7.39 -7.53 22.40
N ASN A 539 6.35 -6.77 22.05
CA ASN A 539 6.14 -6.23 20.73
C ASN A 539 5.99 -4.72 20.83
N PRO A 540 7.06 -3.94 20.54
CA PRO A 540 6.93 -2.51 20.49
C PRO A 540 6.27 -2.14 19.16
N GLU A 541 5.22 -1.32 19.20
CA GLU A 541 4.55 -0.83 17.98
C GLU A 541 5.47 0.07 17.14
N ASP A 542 6.57 0.54 17.74
CA ASP A 542 7.65 1.28 17.11
C ASP A 542 8.97 0.48 17.18
N SER A 543 9.71 0.42 16.07
CA SER A 543 11.08 -0.08 16.06
C SER A 543 12.06 1.02 16.51
N SER A 544 11.77 1.66 17.65
CA SER A 544 12.77 2.51 18.31
C SER A 544 13.82 1.58 18.91
N THR A 545 15.01 1.64 18.31
CA THR A 545 16.22 1.03 18.82
C THR A 545 16.58 1.66 20.15
N ASP A 546 16.12 1.11 21.27
CA ASP A 546 16.64 1.52 22.58
C ASP A 546 16.94 0.37 23.57
N ASP A 547 16.52 -0.88 23.30
CA ASP A 547 16.73 -1.99 24.24
C ASP A 547 17.53 -3.18 23.68
N GLN A 548 18.66 -2.92 23.01
CA GLN A 548 19.64 -3.98 22.66
C GLN A 548 21.07 -3.69 23.11
N ALA A 549 21.23 -2.87 24.14
CA ALA A 549 22.50 -2.62 24.83
C ALA A 549 22.62 -3.41 26.16
N SER A 550 22.28 -4.70 26.19
CA SER A 550 22.52 -5.52 27.40
C SER A 550 22.50 -7.04 27.17
N PHE A 551 23.18 -7.59 26.16
CA PHE A 551 23.54 -9.03 26.21
C PHE A 551 24.70 -9.48 25.30
N ARG A 552 25.74 -8.66 25.11
CA ARG A 552 26.94 -9.13 24.40
C ARG A 552 28.25 -8.64 25.01
N GLY A 553 28.32 -8.68 26.35
CA GLY A 553 29.53 -8.33 27.12
C GLY A 553 30.55 -9.47 27.30
N ASN A 554 30.18 -10.75 27.23
CA ASN A 554 31.07 -11.83 27.69
C ASN A 554 31.34 -12.98 26.70
N ALA A 555 30.96 -12.86 25.42
CA ALA A 555 31.18 -13.92 24.42
C ALA A 555 32.23 -13.57 23.34
N MET A 556 32.95 -12.45 23.48
CA MET A 556 33.90 -11.94 22.48
C MET A 556 35.38 -11.94 22.93
N ARG A 557 35.73 -12.71 23.98
CA ARG A 557 37.14 -12.96 24.37
C ARG A 557 37.68 -14.33 23.98
N LEU A 558 36.85 -15.23 23.43
CA LEU A 558 37.28 -16.58 23.03
C LEU A 558 37.39 -16.76 21.50
N LEU A 559 36.75 -15.90 20.70
CA LEU A 559 36.69 -16.05 19.24
C LEU A 559 37.95 -15.49 18.52
N HIS A 560 38.67 -14.55 19.15
CA HIS A 560 39.86 -13.91 18.57
C HIS A 560 41.10 -14.83 18.47
N LYS A 561 41.16 -15.91 19.26
CA LYS A 561 42.29 -16.85 19.23
C LYS A 561 42.12 -17.99 18.20
N VAL A 562 40.90 -18.22 17.72
CA VAL A 562 40.59 -19.31 16.78
C VAL A 562 40.71 -18.86 15.31
N LEU A 563 40.50 -17.56 15.03
CA LEU A 563 40.45 -17.05 13.66
C LEU A 563 41.82 -16.87 12.98
N PHE A 564 42.91 -16.87 13.75
CA PHE A 564 44.28 -16.70 13.23
C PHE A 564 44.85 -17.98 12.59
N VAL A 565 44.29 -19.16 12.92
CA VAL A 565 44.77 -20.45 12.42
C VAL A 565 44.05 -20.87 11.14
N LEU A 566 42.85 -20.34 10.89
CA LEU A 566 42.00 -20.70 9.75
C LEU A 566 42.37 -19.99 8.44
N THR A 567 43.15 -18.91 8.52
CA THR A 567 43.56 -18.09 7.37
C THR A 567 44.66 -18.72 6.52
N LEU A 568 45.39 -19.73 7.01
CA LEU A 568 46.38 -20.45 6.21
C LEU A 568 45.80 -21.56 5.31
N ILE A 569 44.54 -21.99 5.53
CA ILE A 569 43.98 -23.18 4.85
C ILE A 569 43.36 -22.86 3.48
N ARG A 570 42.95 -21.61 3.26
CA ARG A 570 42.08 -21.26 2.12
C ARG A 570 42.79 -20.83 0.84
N LEU A 571 44.12 -20.82 0.80
CA LEU A 571 44.88 -20.42 -0.38
C LEU A 571 44.97 -21.52 -1.47
N CYS A 572 44.57 -22.77 -1.19
CA CYS A 572 44.67 -23.89 -2.14
C CYS A 572 43.38 -24.27 -2.88
N GLY A 573 42.24 -23.62 -2.62
CA GLY A 573 40.94 -23.98 -3.22
C GLY A 573 40.53 -23.21 -4.47
N LEU A 574 41.39 -22.35 -5.01
CA LEU A 574 41.04 -21.35 -6.03
C LEU A 574 41.35 -21.77 -7.48
N LEU A 575 41.51 -23.07 -7.74
CA LEU A 575 41.86 -23.60 -9.08
C LEU A 575 40.89 -24.65 -9.65
N PHE A 576 39.66 -24.77 -9.15
CA PHE A 576 38.65 -25.64 -9.76
C PHE A 576 37.30 -24.93 -9.82
N ASP A 577 37.01 -24.34 -10.98
CA ASP A 577 35.69 -24.17 -11.63
C ASP A 577 35.72 -22.98 -12.61
N LEU A 578 36.64 -23.05 -13.58
CA LEU A 578 36.29 -22.60 -14.93
C LEU A 578 35.56 -23.77 -15.61
N PHE A 579 34.51 -23.44 -16.36
CA PHE A 579 33.59 -24.34 -17.09
C PHE A 579 32.34 -24.82 -16.32
N SER A 580 31.26 -24.05 -16.48
CA SER A 580 29.90 -24.61 -16.54
C SER A 580 29.12 -23.89 -17.63
N ALA A 581 28.96 -24.56 -18.78
CA ALA A 581 28.08 -24.11 -19.85
C ALA A 581 26.61 -24.40 -19.46
N THR A 582 25.82 -23.34 -19.28
CA THR A 582 24.36 -23.43 -19.05
C THR A 582 23.61 -23.16 -20.34
N GLN A 583 22.61 -23.98 -20.67
CA GLN A 583 21.85 -23.87 -21.93
C GLN A 583 20.64 -22.92 -21.79
N GLU A 584 20.37 -22.09 -22.79
CA GLU A 584 19.18 -21.20 -22.86
C GLU A 584 17.99 -21.95 -23.49
N ILE A 585 16.78 -21.78 -22.95
CA ILE A 585 15.52 -22.40 -23.46
C ILE A 585 14.38 -21.38 -23.55
N SER A 586 13.27 -21.69 -24.22
CA SER A 586 12.07 -20.83 -24.20
C SER A 586 11.06 -21.24 -23.10
N PHE A 587 10.14 -20.36 -22.71
CA PHE A 587 9.10 -20.69 -21.71
C PHE A 587 8.18 -21.85 -22.16
N GLN A 588 7.89 -21.94 -23.47
CA GLN A 588 7.06 -23.02 -24.03
C GLN A 588 7.79 -24.38 -23.91
N GLU A 589 9.10 -24.34 -24.11
CA GLU A 589 9.97 -25.51 -24.02
C GLU A 589 10.20 -25.93 -22.57
N PHE A 590 10.33 -24.97 -21.64
CA PHE A 590 10.30 -25.21 -20.20
C PHE A 590 9.00 -25.89 -19.77
N LYS A 591 7.85 -25.38 -20.22
CA LYS A 591 6.54 -25.96 -19.88
C LYS A 591 6.43 -27.41 -20.36
N ASN A 592 6.66 -27.64 -21.65
CA ASN A 592 6.39 -28.93 -22.28
C ASN A 592 7.46 -30.00 -21.95
N LYS A 593 8.74 -29.62 -21.86
CA LYS A 593 9.84 -30.58 -21.68
C LYS A 593 10.27 -30.76 -20.22
N LEU A 594 9.96 -29.81 -19.32
CA LEU A 594 10.44 -29.84 -17.94
C LEU A 594 9.31 -29.83 -16.91
N LEU A 595 8.33 -28.94 -17.06
CA LEU A 595 7.24 -28.79 -16.09
C LEU A 595 6.19 -29.91 -16.20
N GLU A 596 5.73 -30.22 -17.41
CA GLU A 596 4.75 -31.31 -17.66
C GLU A 596 5.25 -32.69 -17.20
N PRO A 597 6.52 -33.08 -17.43
CA PRO A 597 7.06 -34.34 -16.92
C PRO A 597 7.44 -34.31 -15.42
N GLY A 598 7.24 -33.18 -14.72
CA GLY A 598 7.48 -33.06 -13.28
C GLY A 598 8.96 -32.98 -12.85
N LEU A 599 9.86 -32.68 -13.80
CA LEU A 599 11.33 -32.72 -13.62
C LEU A 599 11.90 -31.48 -12.92
N VAL A 600 11.11 -30.40 -12.80
CA VAL A 600 11.56 -29.14 -12.18
C VAL A 600 11.51 -29.23 -10.65
N ASP A 601 12.61 -28.84 -10.00
CA ASP A 601 12.73 -28.72 -8.54
C ASP A 601 12.32 -27.31 -8.07
N ARG A 602 12.92 -26.28 -8.67
CA ARG A 602 12.66 -24.86 -8.38
C ARG A 602 13.06 -23.97 -9.54
N VAL A 603 12.48 -22.76 -9.58
CA VAL A 603 12.89 -21.68 -10.49
C VAL A 603 13.45 -20.53 -9.67
N VAL A 604 14.60 -19.99 -10.05
CA VAL A 604 15.24 -18.83 -9.40
C VAL A 604 15.23 -17.65 -10.36
N VAL A 605 14.51 -16.58 -10.03
CA VAL A 605 14.50 -15.34 -10.82
C VAL A 605 15.60 -14.41 -10.31
N SER A 606 16.56 -14.11 -11.17
CA SER A 606 17.68 -13.19 -10.92
C SER A 606 17.39 -11.85 -11.62
N ASP A 607 17.62 -10.74 -10.92
CA ASP A 607 17.54 -9.35 -11.44
C ASP A 607 16.22 -8.96 -12.14
N LYS A 608 15.13 -9.65 -11.81
CA LYS A 608 13.77 -9.48 -12.39
C LYS A 608 13.68 -9.73 -13.91
N SER A 609 14.74 -10.21 -14.54
CA SER A 609 14.86 -10.34 -16.00
C SER A 609 15.28 -11.75 -16.47
N VAL A 610 15.79 -12.61 -15.59
CA VAL A 610 16.26 -13.96 -15.96
C VAL A 610 15.71 -15.02 -15.00
N ALA A 611 15.11 -16.09 -15.52
CA ALA A 611 14.66 -17.25 -14.75
C ALA A 611 15.61 -18.45 -14.95
N LYS A 612 16.26 -18.91 -13.86
CA LYS A 612 17.17 -20.05 -13.81
C LYS A 612 16.43 -21.28 -13.29
N VAL A 613 16.48 -22.41 -14.01
CA VAL A 613 15.69 -23.62 -13.73
C VAL A 613 16.58 -24.74 -13.19
N TYR A 614 16.20 -25.27 -12.02
CA TYR A 614 16.87 -26.40 -11.36
C TYR A 614 16.05 -27.67 -11.52
N ILE A 615 16.72 -28.78 -11.85
CA ILE A 615 16.09 -30.07 -12.13
C ILE A 615 16.32 -31.04 -10.97
N LYS A 616 15.31 -31.87 -10.68
CA LYS A 616 15.40 -32.97 -9.71
C LYS A 616 16.40 -34.01 -10.20
N SER A 617 17.39 -34.33 -9.37
CA SER A 617 18.29 -35.45 -9.64
C SER A 617 17.55 -36.76 -9.31
N SER A 618 17.16 -37.55 -10.32
CA SER A 618 16.67 -38.93 -10.09
C SER A 618 17.67 -39.95 -10.64
N PRO A 619 17.93 -41.06 -9.94
CA PRO A 619 18.45 -42.27 -10.57
C PRO A 619 17.35 -42.91 -11.43
N GLN A 620 17.77 -43.59 -12.51
CA GLN A 620 17.00 -44.43 -13.44
C GLN A 620 16.30 -43.74 -14.62
N ALA A 621 17.02 -43.71 -15.76
CA ALA A 621 16.48 -44.07 -17.08
C ALA A 621 17.64 -44.26 -18.09
N VAL A 622 18.26 -45.44 -18.15
CA VAL A 622 18.93 -45.95 -19.37
C VAL A 622 18.89 -47.49 -19.39
N SER A 623 18.54 -48.05 -20.55
CA SER A 623 18.89 -49.37 -21.08
C SER A 623 18.00 -50.58 -20.74
N GLN A 624 17.08 -50.87 -21.66
CA GLN A 624 16.81 -52.24 -22.09
C GLN A 624 18.05 -52.76 -22.86
N THR A 625 18.79 -53.72 -22.32
CA THR A 625 19.37 -54.87 -23.06
C THR A 625 20.09 -55.83 -22.09
N GLN A 626 19.63 -57.09 -22.12
CA GLN A 626 20.33 -58.36 -21.82
C GLN A 626 20.88 -58.68 -20.40
N ASN A 627 20.17 -59.63 -19.77
CA ASN A 627 20.58 -60.94 -19.22
C ASN A 627 21.66 -61.13 -18.13
N ASN A 628 21.22 -61.94 -17.14
CA ASN A 628 21.87 -63.00 -16.35
C ASN A 628 22.43 -62.72 -14.94
N ASP A 629 21.75 -63.35 -13.98
CA ASP A 629 22.23 -64.11 -12.80
C ASP A 629 23.40 -63.59 -11.96
N THR A 630 23.16 -63.30 -10.67
CA THR A 630 23.51 -64.14 -9.49
C THR A 630 23.39 -63.35 -8.17
N THR A 631 23.06 -64.10 -7.12
CA THR A 631 22.95 -63.78 -5.68
C THR A 631 24.06 -62.93 -5.04
N SER A 632 23.72 -62.03 -4.11
CA SER A 632 24.23 -62.01 -2.71
C SER A 632 23.84 -60.74 -1.93
N ASP A 633 23.62 -60.93 -0.63
CA ASP A 633 23.35 -59.95 0.42
C ASP A 633 24.38 -58.80 0.51
N SER A 634 23.90 -57.58 0.75
CA SER A 634 24.56 -56.63 1.68
C SER A 634 23.67 -55.43 2.02
N ARG A 635 23.59 -55.12 3.31
CA ARG A 635 23.00 -53.92 3.91
C ARG A 635 23.68 -52.65 3.38
N THR A 636 22.89 -51.68 2.91
CA THR A 636 23.36 -50.29 2.73
C THR A 636 22.34 -49.26 3.22
N VAL A 637 22.86 -48.40 4.09
CA VAL A 637 22.32 -47.19 4.71
C VAL A 637 21.70 -46.23 3.67
N PRO A 638 20.58 -45.52 3.95
CA PRO A 638 20.06 -44.54 3.01
C PRO A 638 20.96 -43.29 2.97
N THR A 639 21.70 -43.17 1.87
CA THR A 639 22.52 -42.02 1.50
C THR A 639 21.65 -40.79 1.17
N ARG A 640 22.10 -39.65 1.70
CA ARG A 640 21.60 -38.28 1.49
C ARG A 640 21.33 -37.97 0.00
N PRO A 641 20.22 -37.29 -0.37
CA PRO A 641 20.00 -36.87 -1.76
C PRO A 641 21.01 -35.77 -2.18
N ALA A 642 21.59 -35.93 -3.37
CA ALA A 642 22.53 -35.00 -3.98
C ALA A 642 21.86 -33.63 -4.33
N PRO A 643 22.62 -32.51 -4.34
CA PRO A 643 22.07 -31.19 -4.67
C PRO A 643 21.61 -31.10 -6.13
N SER A 644 20.43 -30.47 -6.35
CA SER A 644 19.87 -30.23 -7.68
C SER A 644 20.79 -29.34 -8.53
N LYS A 645 21.10 -29.79 -9.75
CA LYS A 645 22.05 -29.13 -10.67
C LYS A 645 21.33 -28.09 -11.53
N LEU A 646 21.85 -26.86 -11.60
CA LEU A 646 21.41 -25.85 -12.56
C LEU A 646 21.69 -26.36 -13.97
N LYS A 647 20.66 -26.43 -14.82
CA LYS A 647 20.80 -26.93 -16.20
C LYS A 647 20.33 -25.94 -17.26
N PHE A 648 19.28 -25.16 -16.98
CA PHE A 648 18.64 -24.31 -17.98
C PHE A 648 18.35 -22.91 -17.44
N HIS A 649 18.29 -21.92 -18.33
CA HIS A 649 17.83 -20.56 -18.01
C HIS A 649 17.04 -19.96 -19.18
N PHE A 650 16.21 -18.95 -18.92
CA PHE A 650 15.51 -18.19 -19.95
C PHE A 650 15.18 -16.77 -19.50
N ASN A 651 15.05 -15.87 -20.46
CA ASN A 651 14.74 -14.46 -20.20
C ASN A 651 13.25 -14.24 -19.92
N ILE A 652 12.94 -13.38 -18.96
CA ILE A 652 11.57 -12.97 -18.57
C ILE A 652 11.39 -11.46 -18.77
N ARG A 653 10.26 -11.07 -19.34
CA ARG A 653 9.95 -9.66 -19.66
C ARG A 653 9.48 -8.87 -18.44
N ASN A 654 8.74 -9.53 -17.56
CA ASN A 654 8.28 -9.02 -16.26
C ASN A 654 8.13 -10.23 -15.32
N ALA A 655 8.71 -10.15 -14.12
CA ALA A 655 8.58 -11.16 -13.08
C ALA A 655 7.13 -11.46 -12.69
N GLU A 656 6.26 -10.44 -12.60
CA GLU A 656 4.86 -10.61 -12.22
C GLU A 656 4.07 -11.39 -13.29
N SER A 657 4.28 -11.07 -14.57
CA SER A 657 3.67 -11.79 -15.69
C SER A 657 4.17 -13.23 -15.80
N PHE A 658 5.41 -13.49 -15.37
CA PHE A 658 5.98 -14.83 -15.36
C PHE A 658 5.33 -15.72 -14.30
N GLU A 659 5.13 -15.23 -13.07
CA GLU A 659 4.46 -15.98 -12.01
C GLU A 659 3.02 -16.33 -12.38
N GLU A 660 2.25 -15.36 -12.88
CA GLU A 660 0.87 -15.57 -13.30
C GLU A 660 0.77 -16.63 -14.42
N ARG A 661 1.73 -16.64 -15.35
CA ARG A 661 1.82 -17.66 -16.42
C ARG A 661 2.21 -19.03 -15.88
N LEU A 662 3.09 -19.09 -14.88
CA LEU A 662 3.52 -20.33 -14.24
C LEU A 662 2.40 -20.94 -13.40
N GLU A 663 1.69 -20.14 -12.60
CA GLU A 663 0.53 -20.57 -11.82
C GLU A 663 -0.58 -21.09 -12.71
N ARG A 664 -0.96 -20.34 -13.76
CA ARG A 664 -1.94 -20.81 -14.75
C ARG A 664 -1.52 -22.13 -15.42
N ALA A 665 -0.23 -22.31 -15.70
CA ALA A 665 0.28 -23.56 -16.27
C ALA A 665 0.17 -24.73 -15.28
N GLN A 666 0.46 -24.51 -14.00
CA GLN A 666 0.34 -25.53 -12.94
C GLN A 666 -1.12 -25.86 -12.61
N GLU A 667 -2.01 -24.87 -12.63
CA GLU A 667 -3.47 -25.04 -12.53
C GLU A 667 -4.02 -25.85 -13.70
N ALA A 668 -3.60 -25.54 -14.93
CA ALA A 668 -3.99 -26.28 -16.13
C ALA A 668 -3.55 -27.75 -16.07
N LEU A 669 -2.42 -28.03 -15.40
CA LEU A 669 -1.90 -29.38 -15.15
C LEU A 669 -2.52 -30.06 -13.92
N ARG A 670 -3.47 -29.41 -13.24
CA ARG A 670 -4.14 -29.90 -12.02
C ARG A 670 -3.18 -30.28 -10.90
N ILE A 671 -2.03 -29.62 -10.82
CA ILE A 671 -1.08 -29.78 -9.71
C ILE A 671 -1.74 -29.19 -8.46
N ASP A 672 -1.58 -29.84 -7.30
CA ASP A 672 -2.08 -29.27 -6.05
C ASP A 672 -1.23 -28.04 -5.67
N PRO A 673 -1.81 -26.93 -5.15
CA PRO A 673 -1.04 -25.76 -4.73
C PRO A 673 0.07 -26.05 -3.72
N HIS A 674 0.00 -27.18 -2.98
CA HIS A 674 1.07 -27.61 -2.08
C HIS A 674 2.34 -28.08 -2.81
N ASP A 675 2.18 -28.55 -4.05
CA ASP A 675 3.22 -29.13 -4.90
C ASP A 675 3.65 -28.19 -6.04
N TYR A 676 3.20 -26.93 -6.01
CA TYR A 676 3.64 -25.92 -6.97
C TYR A 676 5.15 -25.72 -6.89
N VAL A 677 5.78 -25.71 -8.06
CA VAL A 677 7.18 -25.38 -8.25
C VAL A 677 7.40 -23.95 -7.73
N PRO A 678 8.25 -23.76 -6.70
CA PRO A 678 8.46 -22.46 -6.11
C PRO A 678 9.33 -21.57 -7.03
N VAL A 679 8.96 -20.28 -7.10
CA VAL A 679 9.77 -19.22 -7.70
C VAL A 679 10.52 -18.50 -6.57
N ILE A 680 11.84 -18.40 -6.67
CA ILE A 680 12.70 -17.79 -5.67
C ILE A 680 13.38 -16.57 -6.30
N TYR A 681 13.25 -15.40 -5.69
CA TYR A 681 13.96 -14.20 -6.14
C TYR A 681 15.34 -14.11 -5.49
N ALA A 682 16.37 -13.98 -6.31
CA ALA A 682 17.73 -13.67 -5.86
C ALA A 682 18.13 -12.29 -6.37
N SER A 683 18.58 -11.39 -5.48
CA SER A 683 19.30 -10.19 -5.89
C SER A 683 20.79 -10.53 -6.00
N GLU A 684 21.32 -10.59 -7.22
CA GLU A 684 22.77 -10.73 -7.42
C GLU A 684 23.44 -9.36 -7.30
N LYS A 685 23.37 -8.78 -6.10
CA LYS A 685 24.40 -7.85 -5.62
C LYS A 685 24.90 -8.36 -4.28
N THR A 686 25.70 -9.43 -4.36
CA THR A 686 26.24 -10.11 -3.20
C THR A 686 27.31 -9.26 -2.53
N SER A 687 27.16 -9.06 -1.23
CA SER A 687 28.14 -8.48 -0.29
C SER A 687 29.56 -9.06 -0.40
N TYR A 688 29.71 -10.24 -1.00
CA TYR A 688 30.98 -10.90 -1.32
C TYR A 688 31.87 -10.13 -2.32
N GLN A 689 31.30 -9.40 -3.30
CA GLN A 689 32.12 -8.65 -4.27
C GLN A 689 32.62 -7.32 -3.71
N LEU A 690 31.83 -6.66 -2.85
CA LEU A 690 32.27 -5.47 -2.13
C LEU A 690 33.33 -5.82 -1.09
N LEU A 691 33.12 -6.90 -0.32
CA LEU A 691 34.07 -7.37 0.70
C LEU A 691 35.44 -7.72 0.08
N ASN A 692 35.44 -8.31 -1.13
CA ASN A 692 36.68 -8.61 -1.86
C ASN A 692 37.43 -7.37 -2.39
N SER A 693 36.78 -6.21 -2.49
CA SER A 693 37.43 -4.94 -2.84
C SER A 693 37.93 -4.21 -1.60
N PHE A 694 37.20 -4.28 -0.49
CA PHE A 694 37.62 -3.72 0.80
C PHE A 694 38.79 -4.47 1.41
N VAL A 695 38.83 -5.81 1.29
CA VAL A 695 39.98 -6.61 1.77
C VAL A 695 41.23 -6.34 0.93
N ARG A 696 41.10 -6.08 -0.38
CA ARG A 696 42.24 -5.67 -1.23
C ARG A 696 42.78 -4.29 -0.86
N ALA A 697 41.89 -3.33 -0.60
CA ALA A 697 42.27 -1.98 -0.18
C ALA A 697 42.88 -1.95 1.23
N ALA A 698 42.38 -2.78 2.16
CA ALA A 698 42.90 -2.90 3.52
C ALA A 698 44.31 -3.49 3.57
N ILE A 699 44.64 -4.46 2.71
CA ILE A 699 45.99 -5.04 2.62
C ILE A 699 47.00 -4.02 2.07
N VAL A 700 46.61 -3.22 1.08
CA VAL A 700 47.46 -2.14 0.55
C VAL A 700 47.61 -1.01 1.57
N GLY A 701 46.55 -0.68 2.30
CA GLY A 701 46.57 0.29 3.40
C GLY A 701 47.46 -0.14 4.56
N LEU A 702 47.45 -1.42 4.94
CA LEU A 702 48.33 -1.97 5.98
C LEU A 702 49.81 -1.96 5.58
N LEU A 703 50.13 -2.22 4.30
CA LEU A 703 51.50 -2.12 3.79
C LEU A 703 52.01 -0.67 3.74
N ILE A 704 51.12 0.30 3.50
CA ILE A 704 51.45 1.73 3.55
C ILE A 704 51.57 2.21 5.01
N PHE A 705 50.75 1.68 5.91
CA PHE A 705 50.75 2.03 7.33
C PHE A 705 52.00 1.52 8.07
N ASP A 706 52.48 0.31 7.76
CA ASP A 706 53.77 -0.21 8.27
C ASP A 706 54.99 0.58 7.74
N LEU A 707 54.87 1.19 6.56
CA LEU A 707 55.91 2.02 5.97
C LEU A 707 55.99 3.42 6.61
N ILE A 708 54.86 3.89 7.17
CA ILE A 708 54.74 5.19 7.85
C ILE A 708 55.11 5.07 9.33
N LEU A 709 54.77 3.95 9.99
CA LEU A 709 55.07 3.72 11.41
C LEU A 709 56.56 3.52 11.70
N ASN A 710 57.35 2.99 10.75
CA ASN A 710 58.79 2.85 10.92
C ASN A 710 59.58 4.19 10.83
N ARG A 711 58.89 5.33 10.70
CA ARG A 711 59.54 6.65 10.53
C ARG A 711 59.17 7.72 11.55
N MET A 712 58.40 7.39 12.60
CA MET A 712 58.00 8.37 13.62
C MET A 712 58.37 7.88 15.02
N GLN A 713 59.66 7.93 15.32
CA GLN A 713 60.22 7.74 16.65
C GLN A 713 60.90 9.06 17.04
N LEU A 714 60.11 10.13 17.18
CA LEU A 714 60.56 11.41 17.71
C LEU A 714 59.34 12.27 18.07
N LEU A 715 59.26 12.71 19.33
CA LEU A 715 58.29 13.64 19.95
C LEU A 715 57.22 12.97 20.85
N ASP A 716 57.58 12.85 22.13
CA ASP A 716 56.71 12.65 23.31
C ASP A 716 55.72 13.81 23.50
N ILE A 717 54.40 13.57 23.55
CA ILE A 717 53.43 14.38 24.32
C ILE A 717 52.28 13.48 24.84
N ASP A 718 51.92 13.75 26.09
CA ASP A 718 51.08 13.04 27.05
C ASP A 718 49.55 13.19 26.83
N VAL A 719 48.78 12.27 27.42
CA VAL A 719 47.32 12.09 27.27
C VAL A 719 46.56 12.76 28.40
N THR A 720 45.72 13.77 28.09
CA THR A 720 44.54 14.14 28.91
C THR A 720 43.44 14.79 28.05
N GLU A 721 42.18 14.53 28.43
CA GLU A 721 40.91 15.07 27.91
C GLU A 721 40.18 14.30 26.80
N TRP A 722 39.51 13.23 27.26
CA TRP A 722 38.32 12.66 26.65
C TRP A 722 37.06 13.36 27.19
N GLY A 723 36.43 14.17 26.36
CA GLY A 723 35.10 14.71 26.59
C GLY A 723 34.81 15.74 25.51
N ILE A 724 34.05 15.34 24.47
CA ILE A 724 33.28 16.18 23.51
C ILE A 724 32.85 15.37 22.25
N PHE A 725 33.37 14.18 21.95
CA PHE A 725 33.07 13.47 20.68
C PHE A 725 31.98 12.37 20.74
N SER A 726 30.81 12.64 21.35
CA SER A 726 29.68 11.69 21.31
C SER A 726 28.31 12.30 20.95
N THR A 727 28.28 13.35 20.10
CA THR A 727 27.02 14.05 19.77
C THR A 727 26.73 14.17 18.26
N PHE A 728 27.36 13.40 17.37
CA PHE A 728 27.37 13.75 15.93
C PHE A 728 26.90 12.70 14.91
N ASN A 729 26.00 11.77 15.24
CA ASN A 729 25.50 10.80 14.23
C ASN A 729 24.01 10.85 13.88
N ASN A 730 23.23 11.81 14.40
CA ASN A 730 21.80 11.96 14.02
C ASN A 730 21.48 13.33 13.39
N ILE A 731 22.40 13.92 12.64
CA ILE A 731 22.10 15.04 11.75
C ILE A 731 22.88 14.85 10.44
N MET A 732 22.42 13.95 9.59
CA MET A 732 22.80 14.02 8.17
C MET A 732 21.54 13.93 7.33
N ALA A 733 21.17 15.07 6.75
CA ALA A 733 20.26 15.09 5.62
C ALA A 733 20.80 14.13 4.54
N ASP A 734 19.92 13.36 3.90
CA ASP A 734 20.28 12.48 2.79
C ASP A 734 20.66 13.34 1.57
N VAL A 735 21.88 13.86 1.58
CA VAL A 735 22.40 14.74 0.53
C VAL A 735 22.87 13.87 -0.62
N THR A 736 22.22 14.02 -1.77
CA THR A 736 22.67 13.36 -2.99
C THR A 736 23.94 14.04 -3.48
N LYS A 737 25.10 13.39 -3.28
CA LYS A 737 26.40 13.85 -3.80
C LYS A 737 26.62 13.29 -5.20
N MET A 738 26.79 14.15 -6.20
CA MET A 738 27.24 13.73 -7.52
C MET A 738 28.74 13.91 -7.64
N ASP A 739 29.46 12.78 -7.72
CA ASP A 739 30.93 12.76 -7.88
C ASP A 739 31.36 13.17 -9.30
N LYS A 740 32.62 13.63 -9.41
CA LYS A 740 33.22 14.10 -10.66
C LYS A 740 33.22 13.08 -11.82
N ASN A 741 32.96 11.79 -11.58
CA ASN A 741 33.09 10.69 -12.57
C ASN A 741 31.77 9.99 -12.97
N PHE A 742 30.61 10.63 -12.85
CA PHE A 742 29.32 10.04 -13.24
C PHE A 742 29.15 9.90 -14.77
N LYS A 743 28.55 8.79 -15.24
CA LYS A 743 28.46 8.40 -16.68
C LYS A 743 27.46 9.20 -17.53
N ASN A 744 26.53 9.96 -16.94
CA ASN A 744 25.51 10.75 -17.64
C ASN A 744 25.52 12.21 -17.13
N LYS A 745 26.53 13.00 -17.48
CA LYS A 745 26.57 14.44 -17.17
C LYS A 745 25.72 15.22 -18.16
N VAL A 746 25.03 16.25 -17.67
CA VAL A 746 24.27 17.21 -18.48
C VAL A 746 25.13 18.45 -18.60
N TYR A 747 25.37 18.93 -19.80
CA TYR A 747 26.13 20.16 -20.08
C TYR A 747 25.21 21.27 -20.60
N PHE A 748 25.67 22.51 -20.71
CA PHE A 748 24.82 23.58 -21.26
C PHE A 748 24.37 23.32 -22.70
N ASN A 749 25.11 22.53 -23.46
CA ASN A 749 24.74 22.09 -24.82
C ASN A 749 23.50 21.17 -24.84
N ASP A 750 23.15 20.56 -23.70
CA ASP A 750 21.97 19.70 -23.56
C ASP A 750 20.72 20.48 -23.10
N ILE A 751 20.84 21.80 -22.95
CA ILE A 751 19.77 22.70 -22.51
C ILE A 751 19.52 23.73 -23.61
N ALA A 752 18.26 24.05 -23.90
CA ALA A 752 17.87 25.02 -24.91
C ALA A 752 16.61 25.80 -24.50
N GLY A 753 16.35 26.94 -25.15
CA GLY A 753 15.17 27.78 -24.91
C GLY A 753 15.17 28.58 -23.61
N CYS A 754 16.35 28.89 -23.06
CA CYS A 754 16.52 29.73 -21.87
C CYS A 754 17.90 30.41 -21.86
N ASP A 755 18.25 31.09 -22.96
CA ASP A 755 19.62 31.55 -23.20
C ASP A 755 20.01 32.73 -22.30
N GLU A 756 19.06 33.58 -21.92
CA GLU A 756 19.23 34.66 -20.93
C GLU A 756 19.60 34.07 -19.56
N ALA A 757 18.84 33.07 -19.10
CA ALA A 757 19.10 32.39 -17.84
C ALA A 757 20.44 31.64 -17.85
N LYS A 758 20.86 31.08 -19.00
CA LYS A 758 22.20 30.47 -19.15
C LYS A 758 23.30 31.51 -19.05
N GLN A 759 23.13 32.67 -19.69
CA GLN A 759 24.14 33.73 -19.68
C GLN A 759 24.39 34.24 -18.27
N GLU A 760 23.33 34.48 -17.49
CA GLU A 760 23.45 34.91 -16.09
C GLU A 760 24.10 33.85 -15.21
N ILE A 761 23.80 32.58 -15.44
CA ILE A 761 24.41 31.47 -14.68
C ILE A 761 25.87 31.23 -15.09
N MET A 762 26.24 31.54 -16.33
CA MET A 762 27.60 31.39 -16.83
C MET A 762 28.60 32.23 -16.02
N GLU A 763 28.17 33.37 -15.46
CA GLU A 763 28.98 34.18 -14.55
C GLU A 763 29.48 33.37 -13.34
N PHE A 764 28.61 32.57 -12.73
CA PHE A 764 28.96 31.69 -11.61
C PHE A 764 29.98 30.63 -12.03
N VAL A 765 29.85 30.09 -13.25
CA VAL A 765 30.76 29.08 -13.80
C VAL A 765 32.14 29.66 -14.03
N HIS A 766 32.23 30.88 -14.57
CA HIS A 766 33.49 31.57 -14.75
C HIS A 766 34.19 31.87 -13.42
N PHE A 767 33.41 32.27 -12.41
CA PHE A 767 33.93 32.51 -11.06
C PHE A 767 34.49 31.21 -10.45
N LEU A 768 33.77 30.10 -10.57
CA LEU A 768 34.19 28.80 -10.03
C LEU A 768 35.38 28.19 -10.77
N LYS A 769 35.51 28.45 -12.08
CA LYS A 769 36.66 27.98 -12.89
C LYS A 769 37.94 28.78 -12.63
N ASN A 770 37.83 30.11 -12.53
CA ASN A 770 38.97 31.02 -12.45
C ASN A 770 38.88 31.97 -11.24
N PRO A 771 38.81 31.46 -9.99
CA PRO A 771 38.56 32.29 -8.81
C PRO A 771 39.63 33.38 -8.61
N ARG A 772 40.91 33.05 -8.86
CA ARG A 772 42.04 33.99 -8.72
C ARG A 772 41.89 35.27 -9.54
N LYS A 773 41.35 35.15 -10.77
CA LYS A 773 41.16 36.30 -11.66
C LYS A 773 40.16 37.30 -11.09
N TYR A 774 39.11 36.82 -10.42
CA TYR A 774 38.07 37.67 -9.84
C TYR A 774 38.48 38.22 -8.47
N ASP A 775 39.22 37.44 -7.67
CA ASP A 775 39.81 37.90 -6.41
C ASP A 775 40.80 39.06 -6.63
N GLU A 776 41.64 38.99 -7.67
CA GLU A 776 42.58 40.07 -8.05
C GLU A 776 41.87 41.35 -8.49
N LEU A 777 40.67 41.23 -9.08
CA LEU A 777 39.83 42.37 -9.46
C LEU A 777 38.98 42.92 -8.30
N GLY A 778 39.07 42.30 -7.11
CA GLY A 778 38.25 42.65 -5.95
C GLY A 778 36.76 42.30 -6.11
N ALA A 779 36.41 41.50 -7.12
CA ALA A 779 35.04 41.10 -7.40
C ALA A 779 34.64 39.93 -6.48
N LYS A 780 33.54 40.11 -5.74
CA LYS A 780 33.03 39.08 -4.83
C LYS A 780 32.10 38.12 -5.57
N ILE A 781 32.21 36.82 -5.27
CA ILE A 781 31.26 35.82 -5.78
C ILE A 781 29.86 36.10 -5.22
N PRO A 782 28.80 36.05 -6.05
CA PRO A 782 27.44 36.05 -5.53
C PRO A 782 27.22 34.75 -4.75
N LYS A 783 26.68 34.85 -3.53
CA LYS A 783 26.57 33.73 -2.60
C LYS A 783 25.50 32.72 -3.01
N GLY A 784 24.50 33.16 -3.75
CA GLY A 784 23.48 32.29 -4.30
C GLY A 784 22.61 32.92 -5.38
N ALA A 785 21.93 32.06 -6.14
CA ALA A 785 20.92 32.47 -7.11
C ALA A 785 19.63 31.67 -6.95
N LEU A 786 18.50 32.37 -7.05
CA LEU A 786 17.17 31.78 -7.02
C LEU A 786 16.62 31.69 -8.46
N LEU A 787 16.37 30.46 -8.92
CA LEU A 787 15.73 30.14 -10.18
C LEU A 787 14.21 30.09 -9.99
N SER A 788 13.46 31.03 -10.57
CA SER A 788 12.00 31.07 -10.46
C SER A 788 11.32 30.84 -11.80
N GLY A 789 10.20 30.12 -11.84
CA GLY A 789 9.39 30.03 -13.05
C GLY A 789 8.45 28.82 -13.05
N PRO A 790 7.60 28.64 -14.07
CA PRO A 790 6.62 27.56 -14.13
C PRO A 790 7.23 26.15 -13.99
N PRO A 791 6.47 25.12 -13.53
CA PRO A 791 6.99 23.77 -13.44
C PRO A 791 7.40 23.24 -14.81
N GLY A 792 8.48 22.44 -14.86
CA GLY A 792 8.92 21.79 -16.09
C GLY A 792 9.73 22.66 -17.07
N THR A 793 10.09 23.90 -16.72
CA THR A 793 10.90 24.81 -17.56
C THR A 793 12.41 24.55 -17.53
N GLY A 794 12.87 23.53 -16.80
CA GLY A 794 14.29 23.11 -16.82
C GLY A 794 15.19 23.68 -15.72
N LYS A 795 14.64 24.35 -14.69
CA LYS A 795 15.41 24.89 -13.54
C LYS A 795 16.42 23.90 -12.92
N THR A 796 15.99 22.67 -12.66
CA THR A 796 16.88 21.63 -12.08
C THR A 796 17.90 21.09 -13.08
N LEU A 797 17.58 21.09 -14.38
CA LEU A 797 18.54 20.73 -15.43
C LEU A 797 19.64 21.79 -15.53
N LEU A 798 19.26 23.06 -15.46
CA LEU A 798 20.16 24.20 -15.51
C LEU A 798 21.15 24.19 -14.34
N ALA A 799 20.69 23.97 -13.10
CA ALA A 799 21.57 23.83 -11.94
C ALA A 799 22.56 22.64 -12.04
N LYS A 800 22.15 21.52 -12.64
CA LYS A 800 23.03 20.36 -12.89
C LYS A 800 24.10 20.67 -13.95
N ALA A 801 23.74 21.40 -15.00
CA ALA A 801 24.67 21.83 -16.03
C ALA A 801 25.73 22.79 -15.48
N THR A 802 25.35 23.76 -14.63
CA THR A 802 26.29 24.69 -13.98
C THR A 802 27.43 23.97 -13.26
N ALA A 803 27.10 22.94 -12.47
CA ALA A 803 28.11 22.21 -11.71
C ALA A 803 29.00 21.32 -12.62
N ALA A 804 28.39 20.68 -13.63
CA ALA A 804 29.12 19.87 -14.61
C ALA A 804 30.09 20.73 -15.43
N GLU A 805 29.67 21.91 -15.87
CA GLU A 805 30.47 22.85 -16.65
C GLU A 805 31.63 23.38 -15.82
N SER A 806 31.40 23.70 -14.55
CA SER A 806 32.40 24.23 -13.60
C SER A 806 33.38 23.17 -13.09
N GLY A 807 33.10 21.88 -13.28
CA GLY A 807 33.94 20.80 -12.77
C GLY A 807 33.95 20.67 -11.23
N VAL A 808 32.94 21.23 -10.56
CA VAL A 808 32.79 21.22 -9.10
C VAL A 808 31.81 20.12 -8.66
N PRO A 809 31.92 19.61 -7.41
CA PRO A 809 30.92 18.68 -6.87
C PRO A 809 29.53 19.31 -6.80
N PHE A 810 28.50 18.55 -7.14
CA PHE A 810 27.10 19.00 -7.03
C PHE A 810 26.42 18.31 -5.85
N LEU A 811 25.95 19.12 -4.90
CA LEU A 811 25.14 18.69 -3.75
C LEU A 811 23.69 19.08 -4.02
N SER A 812 22.79 18.11 -4.01
CA SER A 812 21.36 18.36 -4.21
C SER A 812 20.57 17.94 -2.99
N ILE A 813 19.75 18.86 -2.47
CA ILE A 813 18.76 18.64 -1.43
C ILE A 813 17.43 19.22 -1.89
N SER A 814 16.34 18.48 -1.72
CA SER A 814 15.00 19.06 -1.93
C SER A 814 14.65 19.93 -0.73
N GLY A 815 14.11 21.14 -0.94
CA GLY A 815 13.65 22.00 0.16
C GLY A 815 12.61 21.32 1.04
N GLN A 816 11.80 20.42 0.46
CA GLN A 816 10.90 19.57 1.23
C GLN A 816 11.64 18.62 2.17
N THR A 817 12.90 18.24 1.91
CA THR A 817 13.78 17.39 2.74
C THR A 817 14.35 18.14 3.94
N LEU A 818 14.67 19.42 3.77
CA LEU A 818 14.98 20.34 4.87
C LEU A 818 13.76 20.49 5.78
N CYS A 819 12.58 20.68 5.20
CA CYS A 819 11.35 20.63 5.95
C CYS A 819 11.08 19.23 6.52
N LYS A 820 11.35 18.10 5.81
CA LYS A 820 10.98 16.69 6.12
C LYS A 820 11.52 16.11 7.41
N CYS A 821 12.33 16.86 8.15
CA CYS A 821 12.40 16.70 9.60
C CYS A 821 11.04 17.02 10.29
N MET A 822 10.02 17.44 9.52
CA MET A 822 8.61 17.76 9.76
C MET A 822 7.86 17.72 8.39
N TRP A 823 6.76 16.97 8.22
CA TRP A 823 6.26 16.61 6.87
C TRP A 823 5.23 17.57 6.20
N VAL A 824 5.19 17.49 4.86
CA VAL A 824 4.16 17.89 3.83
C VAL A 824 4.15 19.33 3.29
N SER A 825 4.34 19.41 1.95
CA SER A 825 4.05 20.50 0.98
C SER A 825 4.73 21.87 1.15
N ALA A 826 5.36 22.29 0.05
CA ALA A 826 5.99 23.58 -0.25
C ALA A 826 5.52 24.80 0.58
N LEU A 827 6.48 25.53 1.17
CA LEU A 827 6.32 26.83 1.83
C LEU A 827 5.54 27.80 0.92
N PRO A 828 4.50 28.48 1.46
CA PRO A 828 4.75 29.83 1.99
C PRO A 828 3.91 30.38 3.17
N GLU A 829 4.26 31.60 3.61
CA GLU A 829 3.56 32.49 4.57
C GLU A 829 3.19 33.85 3.90
N ASN A 830 2.32 34.75 4.42
CA ASN A 830 1.94 35.09 5.79
C ASN A 830 0.55 35.80 5.81
N HIS A 831 -0.35 35.43 6.74
CA HIS A 831 -1.13 36.31 7.65
C HIS A 831 -2.35 35.65 8.30
N GLY A 832 -2.38 35.65 9.65
CA GLY A 832 -3.59 35.78 10.48
C GLY A 832 -4.26 34.50 11.02
N ASN A 833 -4.02 34.21 12.31
CA ASN A 833 -4.72 33.26 13.20
C ASN A 833 -4.48 31.74 13.03
N SER A 834 -3.25 31.28 13.26
CA SER A 834 -3.00 30.03 14.03
C SER A 834 -1.59 30.01 14.63
N ALA A 835 -1.48 30.07 15.96
CA ALA A 835 -0.26 30.39 16.69
C ALA A 835 0.76 29.23 16.88
N TRP A 836 0.67 28.11 16.17
CA TRP A 836 1.51 26.92 16.44
C TRP A 836 2.30 26.37 15.23
N VAL A 837 2.13 26.93 14.03
CA VAL A 837 2.87 26.50 12.81
C VAL A 837 4.02 27.45 12.45
N ASN A 838 4.04 28.67 13.00
CA ASN A 838 5.07 29.67 12.69
C ASN A 838 6.44 29.36 13.30
N ASP A 839 6.51 28.84 14.54
CA ASP A 839 7.78 28.78 15.28
C ASP A 839 8.83 27.87 14.64
N GLU A 840 8.45 26.70 14.11
CA GLU A 840 9.41 25.75 13.53
C GLU A 840 9.83 26.13 12.09
N ARG A 841 8.92 26.79 11.35
CA ARG A 841 9.20 27.33 10.01
C ARG A 841 10.11 28.54 10.10
N GLU A 842 9.81 29.48 10.99
CA GLU A 842 10.68 30.62 11.29
C GLU A 842 12.03 30.14 11.81
N SER A 843 12.08 29.14 12.70
CA SER A 843 13.36 28.59 13.19
C SER A 843 14.23 27.98 12.09
N THR A 844 13.65 27.15 11.21
CA THR A 844 14.39 26.52 10.11
C THR A 844 14.81 27.54 9.05
N LEU A 845 13.95 28.50 8.74
CA LEU A 845 14.24 29.60 7.84
C LEU A 845 15.35 30.48 8.40
N ASN A 846 15.23 30.91 9.67
CA ASN A 846 16.24 31.72 10.35
C ASN A 846 17.59 31.00 10.41
N GLN A 847 17.61 29.68 10.62
CA GLN A 847 18.86 28.92 10.55
C GLN A 847 19.47 28.98 9.14
N LEU A 848 18.68 28.77 8.08
CA LEU A 848 19.17 28.92 6.71
C LEU A 848 19.71 30.33 6.44
N LEU A 849 19.01 31.36 6.94
CA LEU A 849 19.45 32.75 6.83
C LEU A 849 20.79 33.00 7.53
N VAL A 850 20.97 32.45 8.73
CA VAL A 850 22.21 32.53 9.51
C VAL A 850 23.36 31.82 8.81
N GLU A 851 23.13 30.62 8.27
CA GLU A 851 24.17 29.88 7.51
C GLU A 851 24.55 30.62 6.22
N MET A 852 23.58 31.18 5.49
CA MET A 852 23.85 31.97 4.28
C MET A 852 24.66 33.24 4.56
N ASP A 853 24.37 33.92 5.68
CA ASP A 853 25.13 35.09 6.12
C ASP A 853 26.52 34.67 6.65
N GLY A 854 26.62 33.49 7.26
CA GLY A 854 27.84 32.91 7.84
C GLY A 854 28.92 32.47 6.84
N PHE A 855 28.58 32.24 5.56
CA PHE A 855 29.59 31.98 4.53
C PHE A 855 30.44 33.24 4.27
N CYS A 856 31.74 33.19 4.58
CA CYS A 856 32.69 34.23 4.14
C CYS A 856 32.89 34.17 2.61
N THR A 857 33.10 35.30 1.95
CA THR A 857 33.24 35.37 0.48
C THR A 857 34.44 34.59 -0.10
N THR A 858 35.29 34.05 0.75
CA THR A 858 36.48 33.26 0.41
C THR A 858 36.24 31.74 0.39
N THR A 859 35.06 31.24 0.79
CA THR A 859 34.82 29.79 0.95
C THR A 859 34.42 29.06 -0.35
N GLY A 860 34.24 29.76 -1.48
CA GLY A 860 34.02 29.13 -2.79
C GLY A 860 32.72 28.30 -2.90
N VAL A 861 31.71 28.59 -2.06
CA VAL A 861 30.41 27.90 -2.05
C VAL A 861 29.36 28.79 -2.74
N VAL A 862 28.60 28.20 -3.67
CA VAL A 862 27.47 28.86 -4.35
C VAL A 862 26.19 28.07 -4.08
N VAL A 863 25.14 28.75 -3.61
CA VAL A 863 23.84 28.14 -3.31
C VAL A 863 22.84 28.45 -4.43
N LEU A 864 22.41 27.43 -5.18
CA LEU A 864 21.34 27.57 -6.18
C LEU A 864 20.02 27.00 -5.62
N ALA A 865 18.97 27.81 -5.66
CA ALA A 865 17.62 27.41 -5.23
C ALA A 865 16.64 27.47 -6.41
N GLY A 866 15.62 26.60 -6.42
CA GLY A 866 14.58 26.60 -7.46
C GLY A 866 13.19 26.70 -6.86
N THR A 867 12.37 27.65 -7.32
CA THR A 867 10.96 27.81 -6.90
C THR A 867 10.03 27.91 -8.11
N ASN A 868 8.78 27.46 -7.94
CA ASN A 868 7.70 27.70 -8.91
C ASN A 868 6.83 28.91 -8.53
N ARG A 869 6.97 29.41 -7.29
CA ARG A 869 6.19 30.50 -6.73
C ARG A 869 7.16 31.45 -6.01
N PRO A 870 7.64 32.50 -6.70
CA PRO A 870 8.52 33.48 -6.08
C PRO A 870 7.76 34.47 -5.18
N ASP A 871 6.47 34.69 -5.46
CA ASP A 871 5.55 35.62 -4.78
C ASP A 871 5.39 35.34 -3.29
N ILE A 872 5.69 34.11 -2.90
CA ILE A 872 5.37 33.57 -1.59
C ILE A 872 6.61 33.37 -0.69
N LEU A 873 7.79 33.76 -1.18
CA LEU A 873 9.04 33.65 -0.43
C LEU A 873 9.19 34.80 0.56
N ASP A 874 9.85 34.52 1.69
CA ASP A 874 10.22 35.57 2.64
C ASP A 874 11.17 36.58 1.96
N LYS A 875 10.81 37.87 2.02
CA LYS A 875 11.61 38.97 1.50
C LYS A 875 13.02 39.01 2.10
N ALA A 876 13.23 38.42 3.27
CA ALA A 876 14.54 38.28 3.92
C ALA A 876 15.50 37.37 3.12
N LEU A 877 15.01 36.36 2.40
CA LEU A 877 15.83 35.49 1.54
C LEU A 877 16.36 36.22 0.30
N LEU A 878 15.60 37.22 -0.17
CA LEU A 878 15.89 38.01 -1.37
C LEU A 878 16.78 39.24 -1.08
N ARG A 879 17.28 39.39 0.15
CA ARG A 879 18.16 40.52 0.50
C ARG A 879 19.60 40.29 0.01
N PRO A 880 20.33 41.35 -0.37
CA PRO A 880 21.74 41.27 -0.71
C PRO A 880 22.57 40.60 0.40
N GLY A 881 23.43 39.66 0.02
CA GLY A 881 24.21 38.79 0.91
C GLY A 881 23.68 37.34 1.02
N ARG A 882 22.54 37.02 0.40
CA ARG A 882 21.89 35.70 0.45
C ARG A 882 21.63 35.18 -0.97
N PHE A 883 20.39 35.26 -1.48
CA PHE A 883 20.12 35.04 -2.89
C PHE A 883 20.28 36.37 -3.65
N ASP A 884 21.53 36.66 -4.01
CA ASP A 884 21.93 37.92 -4.67
C ASP A 884 21.37 38.06 -6.08
N ARG A 885 21.07 36.94 -6.75
CA ARG A 885 20.51 36.89 -8.10
C ARG A 885 19.18 36.18 -8.12
N MET A 886 18.21 36.75 -8.83
CA MET A 886 16.93 36.13 -9.12
C MET A 886 16.80 35.97 -10.61
N ILE A 887 16.82 34.72 -11.08
CA ILE A 887 16.86 34.38 -12.49
C ILE A 887 15.53 33.72 -12.84
N VAL A 888 14.77 34.37 -13.70
CA VAL A 888 13.47 33.86 -14.13
C VAL A 888 13.68 32.89 -15.31
N VAL A 889 13.15 31.68 -15.19
CA VAL A 889 13.16 30.65 -16.23
C VAL A 889 11.73 30.40 -16.68
N ASP A 890 11.30 31.23 -17.62
CA ASP A 890 9.96 31.19 -18.18
C ASP A 890 9.75 30.02 -19.13
N LYS A 891 8.52 29.89 -19.63
CA LYS A 891 8.21 28.91 -20.66
C LYS A 891 8.95 29.27 -21.95
N PRO A 892 9.48 28.29 -22.68
CA PRO A 892 10.20 28.55 -23.92
C PRO A 892 9.28 29.18 -24.97
N ASP A 893 9.83 30.15 -25.67
CA ASP A 893 9.26 30.74 -26.87
C ASP A 893 9.31 29.73 -28.05
N VAL A 894 8.80 30.12 -29.22
CA VAL A 894 8.76 29.23 -30.39
C VAL A 894 10.17 28.78 -30.79
N LYS A 895 11.17 29.69 -30.80
CA LYS A 895 12.57 29.36 -31.10
C LYS A 895 13.16 28.42 -30.05
N GLY A 896 12.90 28.67 -28.77
CA GLY A 896 13.34 27.83 -27.67
C GLY A 896 12.74 26.43 -27.74
N ARG A 897 11.44 26.30 -28.05
CA ARG A 897 10.78 25.01 -28.24
C ARG A 897 11.37 24.25 -29.42
N GLU A 898 11.64 24.91 -30.54
CA GLU A 898 12.30 24.30 -31.70
C GLU A 898 13.66 23.69 -31.31
N GLN A 899 14.50 24.44 -30.61
CA GLN A 899 15.80 23.95 -30.16
C GLN A 899 15.65 22.77 -29.17
N ILE A 900 14.68 22.83 -28.26
CA ILE A 900 14.38 21.73 -27.32
C ILE A 900 13.93 20.47 -28.08
N PHE A 901 13.06 20.61 -29.09
CA PHE A 901 12.69 19.52 -29.98
C PHE A 901 13.93 18.96 -30.69
N GLY A 902 14.81 19.81 -31.21
CA GLY A 902 16.07 19.41 -31.83
C GLY A 902 16.95 18.52 -30.94
N ILE A 903 16.96 18.75 -29.62
CA ILE A 903 17.72 17.94 -28.65
C ILE A 903 17.05 16.57 -28.42
N TYR A 904 15.73 16.52 -28.24
CA TYR A 904 15.02 15.29 -27.93
C TYR A 904 14.77 14.41 -29.16
N LEU A 905 14.51 15.02 -30.33
CA LEU A 905 14.31 14.33 -31.59
C LEU A 905 15.57 13.59 -32.08
N LYS A 906 16.77 14.08 -31.75
CA LYS A 906 18.05 13.38 -31.99
C LYS A 906 18.14 12.02 -31.30
N LYS A 907 17.35 11.78 -30.26
CA LYS A 907 17.35 10.53 -29.48
C LYS A 907 16.42 9.47 -30.05
N ILE A 908 15.62 9.80 -31.07
CA ILE A 908 14.68 8.90 -31.73
C ILE A 908 14.99 8.80 -33.22
N LYS A 909 14.57 7.70 -33.86
CA LYS A 909 14.78 7.47 -35.30
C LYS A 909 13.64 8.12 -36.08
N LEU A 910 13.97 9.07 -36.96
CA LEU A 910 13.02 9.83 -37.80
C LEU A 910 13.27 9.55 -39.29
N ASP A 911 12.24 9.78 -40.11
CA ASP A 911 12.32 9.57 -41.57
C ASP A 911 13.01 10.74 -42.30
N LEU A 912 12.95 11.96 -41.74
CA LEU A 912 13.65 13.16 -42.21
C LEU A 912 14.54 13.73 -41.09
N ASP A 913 15.39 14.71 -41.44
CA ASP A 913 16.27 15.37 -40.47
C ASP A 913 15.46 16.00 -39.32
N PRO A 914 15.92 15.90 -38.05
CA PRO A 914 15.22 16.48 -36.91
C PRO A 914 14.84 17.96 -37.06
N SER A 915 15.63 18.74 -37.81
CA SER A 915 15.36 20.16 -38.09
C SER A 915 14.05 20.39 -38.85
N PHE A 916 13.67 19.46 -39.74
CA PHE A 916 12.42 19.53 -40.50
C PHE A 916 11.19 19.43 -39.59
N TYR A 917 11.27 18.58 -38.55
CA TYR A 917 10.15 18.36 -37.64
C TYR A 917 10.14 19.36 -36.48
N SER A 918 11.31 19.81 -36.00
CA SER A 918 11.40 20.69 -34.83
C SER A 918 10.65 22.01 -35.02
N GLN A 919 10.79 22.64 -36.18
CA GLN A 919 10.13 23.91 -36.49
C GLN A 919 8.61 23.76 -36.47
N ARG A 920 8.09 22.74 -37.17
CA ARG A 920 6.65 22.47 -37.25
C ARG A 920 6.05 22.06 -35.89
N LEU A 921 6.77 21.24 -35.13
CA LEU A 921 6.31 20.80 -33.81
C LEU A 921 6.32 21.93 -32.77
N ALA A 922 7.27 22.86 -32.84
CA ALA A 922 7.34 24.01 -31.95
C ALA A 922 6.12 24.95 -32.11
N VAL A 923 5.64 25.10 -33.33
CA VAL A 923 4.42 25.87 -33.65
C VAL A 923 3.15 25.15 -33.21
N LEU A 924 3.08 23.83 -33.38
CA LEU A 924 1.90 23.01 -33.01
C LEU A 924 1.77 22.75 -31.50
N THR A 925 2.75 23.19 -30.69
CA THR A 925 2.76 22.99 -29.23
C THR A 925 2.91 24.32 -28.47
N PRO A 926 2.00 25.29 -28.67
CA PRO A 926 2.06 26.57 -27.97
C PRO A 926 1.93 26.38 -26.45
N GLY A 927 2.72 27.14 -25.70
CA GLY A 927 2.70 27.14 -24.23
C GLY A 927 3.21 25.87 -23.52
N PHE A 928 3.77 24.90 -24.25
CA PHE A 928 4.39 23.70 -23.67
C PHE A 928 5.70 24.03 -22.95
N ALA A 929 5.91 23.45 -21.77
CA ALA A 929 7.21 23.52 -21.09
C ALA A 929 8.18 22.47 -21.64
N GLY A 930 9.49 22.63 -21.38
CA GLY A 930 10.51 21.68 -21.85
C GLY A 930 10.27 20.23 -21.40
N ALA A 931 9.68 20.03 -20.21
CA ALA A 931 9.29 18.71 -19.73
C ALA A 931 8.08 18.12 -20.50
N ASP A 932 7.14 18.95 -20.94
CA ASP A 932 5.97 18.52 -21.73
C ASP A 932 6.41 18.07 -23.12
N ILE A 933 7.35 18.80 -23.73
CA ILE A 933 7.99 18.43 -25.00
C ILE A 933 8.73 17.09 -24.87
N ALA A 934 9.52 16.92 -23.81
CA ALA A 934 10.21 15.66 -23.54
C ALA A 934 9.21 14.50 -23.41
N ASN A 935 8.11 14.70 -22.69
CA ASN A 935 7.06 13.70 -22.53
C ASN A 935 6.35 13.41 -23.86
N MET A 936 6.06 14.40 -24.70
CA MET A 936 5.41 14.19 -26.00
C MET A 936 6.27 13.33 -26.93
N VAL A 937 7.59 13.54 -26.95
CA VAL A 937 8.52 12.74 -27.76
C VAL A 937 8.69 11.33 -27.19
N ILE A 938 8.57 11.14 -25.87
CA ILE A 938 8.85 9.87 -25.18
C ILE A 938 7.60 9.01 -24.95
N GLY A 939 6.41 9.61 -24.78
CA GLY A 939 5.23 8.93 -24.24
C GLY A 939 3.91 9.43 -24.80
N GLY A 940 3.24 8.59 -25.60
CA GLY A 940 1.82 8.77 -25.90
C GLY A 940 1.22 7.67 -26.78
N LEU A 941 0.86 6.53 -26.20
CA LEU A 941 -0.01 5.54 -26.85
C LEU A 941 -1.49 5.82 -26.54
N GLU A 942 -2.30 5.86 -27.61
CA GLU A 942 -3.76 5.90 -27.57
C GLU A 942 -4.34 4.66 -26.87
N LYS A 943 -5.24 4.85 -25.89
CA LYS A 943 -5.89 3.75 -25.16
C LYS A 943 -7.20 3.35 -25.84
N LYS A 944 -7.16 2.37 -26.74
CA LYS A 944 -8.34 1.86 -27.48
C LYS A 944 -9.28 0.91 -26.70
N ASN A 945 -9.12 0.76 -25.38
CA ASN A 945 -9.73 -0.35 -24.63
C ASN A 945 -11.04 -0.03 -23.87
N LYS A 946 -11.70 1.11 -24.10
CA LYS A 946 -12.99 1.45 -23.46
C LYS A 946 -14.13 1.31 -24.50
N VAL A 947 -14.96 0.27 -24.35
CA VAL A 947 -16.10 0.01 -25.23
C VAL A 947 -17.28 0.87 -24.77
N ILE A 948 -17.71 1.82 -25.61
CA ILE A 948 -18.84 2.74 -25.36
C ILE A 948 -20.10 2.17 -26.03
N SER A 949 -21.28 2.31 -25.41
CA SER A 949 -22.53 1.84 -26.00
C SER A 949 -22.90 2.66 -27.25
N LYS A 950 -23.67 2.09 -28.19
CA LYS A 950 -24.06 2.79 -29.43
C LYS A 950 -24.83 4.09 -29.18
N LEU A 951 -25.62 4.15 -28.11
CA LEU A 951 -26.38 5.34 -27.73
C LEU A 951 -25.46 6.42 -27.14
N GLU A 952 -24.55 6.05 -26.24
CA GLU A 952 -23.56 6.98 -25.67
C GLU A 952 -22.61 7.50 -26.74
N ARG A 953 -22.16 6.64 -27.66
CA ARG A 953 -21.29 7.03 -28.78
C ARG A 953 -21.99 8.05 -29.68
N ARG A 954 -23.31 7.90 -29.90
CA ARG A 954 -24.14 8.89 -30.60
C ARG A 954 -24.19 10.20 -29.82
N THR A 955 -24.50 10.18 -28.53
CA THR A 955 -24.54 11.41 -27.70
C THR A 955 -23.21 12.16 -27.73
N VAL A 956 -22.09 11.45 -27.59
CA VAL A 956 -20.74 12.04 -27.67
C VAL A 956 -20.47 12.63 -29.04
N ALA A 957 -20.86 11.97 -30.14
CA ALA A 957 -20.67 12.51 -31.48
C ALA A 957 -21.40 13.86 -31.68
N TYR A 958 -22.66 13.97 -31.24
CA TYR A 958 -23.39 15.23 -31.31
C TYR A 958 -22.81 16.31 -30.38
N HIS A 959 -22.31 15.91 -29.21
CA HIS A 959 -21.65 16.81 -28.26
C HIS A 959 -20.36 17.41 -28.85
N GLU A 960 -19.46 16.58 -29.37
CA GLU A 960 -18.19 17.02 -29.94
C GLU A 960 -18.38 17.83 -31.24
N SER A 961 -19.37 17.47 -32.06
CA SER A 961 -19.77 18.28 -33.23
C SER A 961 -20.28 19.65 -32.83
N GLY A 962 -20.95 19.78 -31.68
CA GLY A 962 -21.40 21.06 -31.13
C GLY A 962 -20.23 22.01 -30.87
N HIS A 963 -19.19 21.56 -30.18
CA HIS A 963 -17.97 22.34 -29.98
C HIS A 963 -17.29 22.71 -31.30
N ALA A 964 -17.24 21.76 -32.24
CA ALA A 964 -16.56 21.94 -33.52
C ALA A 964 -17.22 23.03 -34.38
N VAL A 965 -18.55 22.96 -34.56
CA VAL A 965 -19.29 23.90 -35.39
C VAL A 965 -19.36 25.28 -34.74
N VAL A 966 -19.66 25.36 -33.45
CA VAL A 966 -19.70 26.63 -32.73
C VAL A 966 -18.32 27.31 -32.78
N GLY A 967 -17.23 26.56 -32.56
CA GLY A 967 -15.88 27.11 -32.69
C GLY A 967 -15.50 27.54 -34.12
N TRP A 968 -16.11 26.95 -35.15
CA TRP A 968 -15.84 27.31 -36.54
C TRP A 968 -16.45 28.66 -36.93
N PHE A 969 -17.69 28.91 -36.50
CA PHE A 969 -18.48 30.09 -36.85
C PHE A 969 -18.35 31.26 -35.87
N LEU A 970 -17.56 31.12 -34.80
CA LEU A 970 -17.17 32.25 -33.94
C LEU A 970 -15.90 32.90 -34.50
N GLU A 971 -15.83 34.22 -34.44
CA GLU A 971 -14.73 35.01 -35.01
C GLU A 971 -13.43 34.80 -34.21
N HIS A 972 -13.54 34.82 -32.88
CA HIS A 972 -12.39 34.79 -31.97
C HIS A 972 -12.13 33.42 -31.34
N ALA A 973 -12.86 32.38 -31.75
CA ALA A 973 -12.61 31.03 -31.27
C ALA A 973 -11.28 30.48 -31.80
N ASP A 974 -10.61 29.72 -30.94
CA ASP A 974 -9.34 29.08 -31.24
C ASP A 974 -9.49 28.10 -32.44
N PRO A 975 -8.53 28.05 -33.38
CA PRO A 975 -8.64 27.18 -34.55
C PRO A 975 -8.65 25.68 -34.18
N LEU A 976 -9.58 24.94 -34.78
CA LEU A 976 -9.81 23.52 -34.53
C LEU A 976 -8.88 22.63 -35.38
N LEU A 977 -8.12 21.74 -34.74
CA LEU A 977 -7.21 20.79 -35.40
C LEU A 977 -7.87 19.46 -35.76
N LYS A 978 -8.57 18.88 -34.79
CA LYS A 978 -9.24 17.59 -34.94
C LYS A 978 -10.34 17.41 -33.92
N VAL A 979 -11.30 16.57 -34.25
CA VAL A 979 -12.40 16.16 -33.38
C VAL A 979 -12.39 14.65 -33.29
N THR A 980 -12.52 14.09 -32.09
CA THR A 980 -12.60 12.63 -31.91
C THR A 980 -13.64 12.24 -30.88
N ILE A 981 -14.31 11.12 -31.12
CA ILE A 981 -15.23 10.48 -30.16
C ILE A 981 -14.58 9.29 -29.43
N ILE A 982 -13.25 9.17 -29.53
CA ILE A 982 -12.47 8.14 -28.85
C ILE A 982 -12.12 8.64 -27.44
N PRO A 983 -12.42 7.87 -26.38
CA PRO A 983 -12.23 8.32 -25.01
C PRO A 983 -10.75 8.53 -24.69
N ARG A 984 -10.41 9.70 -24.16
CA ARG A 984 -9.06 10.05 -23.67
C ARG A 984 -9.13 10.40 -22.19
N GLY A 985 -8.61 9.51 -21.35
CA GLY A 985 -8.59 9.72 -19.89
C GLY A 985 -9.85 9.22 -19.18
N THR A 986 -10.03 9.64 -17.93
CA THR A 986 -11.08 9.14 -17.02
C THR A 986 -12.40 9.90 -17.10
N ALA A 987 -12.40 11.16 -17.56
CA ALA A 987 -13.57 12.04 -17.58
C ALA A 987 -14.14 12.32 -18.99
N ALA A 988 -13.29 12.49 -20.02
CA ALA A 988 -13.73 12.84 -21.36
C ALA A 988 -13.97 11.59 -22.26
N LEU A 989 -15.21 11.43 -22.75
CA LEU A 989 -15.61 10.35 -23.66
C LEU A 989 -15.32 10.68 -25.14
N GLY A 990 -15.21 11.96 -25.50
CA GLY A 990 -14.73 12.51 -26.76
C GLY A 990 -13.79 13.71 -26.50
N PHE A 991 -13.20 14.30 -27.54
CA PHE A 991 -12.33 15.47 -27.43
C PHE A 991 -12.19 16.25 -28.75
N ALA A 992 -12.53 17.54 -28.73
CA ALA A 992 -12.15 18.53 -29.73
C ALA A 992 -10.80 19.20 -29.37
N GLN A 993 -9.83 19.14 -30.29
CA GLN A 993 -8.50 19.70 -30.10
C GLN A 993 -8.39 21.05 -30.81
N TYR A 994 -8.15 22.12 -30.06
CA TYR A 994 -7.92 23.47 -30.56
C TYR A 994 -6.44 23.87 -30.45
N VAL A 995 -5.96 24.76 -31.33
CA VAL A 995 -4.68 25.46 -31.14
C VAL A 995 -4.97 26.79 -30.47
N PRO A 996 -4.59 26.99 -29.20
CA PRO A 996 -4.77 28.28 -28.56
C PRO A 996 -3.86 29.33 -29.20
N ASN A 997 -4.40 30.51 -29.46
CA ASN A 997 -3.60 31.66 -29.90
C ASN A 997 -2.75 32.17 -28.73
N GLU A 998 -1.44 32.40 -28.95
CA GLU A 998 -0.48 32.90 -27.94
C GLU A 998 -0.61 34.41 -27.66
N ASN A 999 -1.81 34.98 -27.80
CA ASN A 999 -2.05 36.38 -27.48
C ASN A 999 -2.08 36.55 -25.95
N LEU A 1000 -1.13 37.34 -25.41
CA LEU A 1000 -1.01 37.62 -23.98
C LEU A 1000 -2.13 38.51 -23.43
N LEU A 1001 -2.87 39.19 -24.32
CA LEU A 1001 -3.95 40.12 -24.01
C LEU A 1001 -5.25 39.60 -24.64
N LEU A 1002 -6.28 39.36 -23.82
CA LEU A 1002 -7.58 38.86 -24.26
C LEU A 1002 -8.65 39.94 -24.05
N THR A 1003 -9.48 40.18 -25.06
CA THR A 1003 -10.64 41.11 -24.96
C THR A 1003 -11.88 40.42 -24.39
N GLU A 1004 -12.91 41.20 -24.05
CA GLU A 1004 -14.20 40.68 -23.57
C GLU A 1004 -14.86 39.80 -24.64
N GLU A 1005 -14.84 40.22 -25.90
CA GLU A 1005 -15.41 39.49 -27.03
C GLU A 1005 -14.72 38.14 -27.25
N GLN A 1006 -13.39 38.11 -27.14
CA GLN A 1006 -12.61 36.88 -27.29
C GLN A 1006 -12.92 35.86 -26.19
N LEU A 1007 -13.09 36.33 -24.95
CA LEU A 1007 -13.46 35.48 -23.82
C LEU A 1007 -14.94 35.06 -23.86
N PHE A 1008 -15.81 35.91 -24.41
CA PHE A 1008 -17.22 35.59 -24.67
C PHE A 1008 -17.34 34.47 -25.71
N ASP A 1009 -16.62 34.56 -26.83
CA ASP A 1009 -16.59 33.53 -27.87
C ASP A 1009 -16.02 32.19 -27.34
N ARG A 1010 -14.95 32.23 -26.53
CA ARG A 1010 -14.43 31.02 -25.86
C ARG A 1010 -15.47 30.38 -24.93
N THR A 1011 -16.27 31.20 -24.26
CA THR A 1011 -17.37 30.71 -23.42
C THR A 1011 -18.46 30.06 -24.26
N CYS A 1012 -18.87 30.68 -25.37
CA CYS A 1012 -19.85 30.14 -26.31
C CYS A 1012 -19.39 28.80 -26.92
N MET A 1013 -18.14 28.72 -27.39
CA MET A 1013 -17.52 27.50 -27.90
C MET A 1013 -17.55 26.36 -26.87
N THR A 1014 -17.26 26.67 -25.61
CA THR A 1014 -17.26 25.68 -24.52
C THR A 1014 -18.68 25.23 -24.15
N LEU A 1015 -19.70 26.07 -24.33
CA LEU A 1015 -21.10 25.69 -24.14
C LEU A 1015 -21.69 24.91 -25.33
N GLY A 1016 -20.99 24.85 -26.47
CA GLY A 1016 -21.47 24.25 -27.72
C GLY A 1016 -21.89 22.79 -27.60
N GLY A 1017 -21.16 21.97 -26.84
CA GLY A 1017 -21.52 20.56 -26.63
C GLY A 1017 -22.85 20.37 -25.89
N ARG A 1018 -23.04 21.15 -24.81
CA ARG A 1018 -24.30 21.17 -24.02
C ARG A 1018 -25.49 21.64 -24.87
N ALA A 1019 -25.30 22.70 -25.66
CA ALA A 1019 -26.35 23.25 -26.52
C ALA A 1019 -26.73 22.27 -27.66
N ALA A 1020 -25.74 21.63 -28.29
CA ALA A 1020 -25.99 20.65 -29.35
C ALA A 1020 -26.80 19.43 -28.86
N GLU A 1021 -26.48 18.90 -27.68
CA GLU A 1021 -27.28 17.83 -27.06
C GLU A 1021 -28.73 18.26 -26.79
N GLU A 1022 -28.93 19.48 -26.29
CA GLU A 1022 -30.26 19.98 -25.95
C GLU A 1022 -31.14 20.14 -27.19
N ILE A 1023 -30.61 20.75 -28.25
CA ILE A 1023 -31.35 21.02 -29.48
C ILE A 1023 -31.54 19.78 -30.34
N LEU A 1024 -30.49 18.97 -30.56
CA LEU A 1024 -30.53 17.86 -31.51
C LEU A 1024 -30.98 16.53 -30.88
N LEU A 1025 -30.73 16.32 -29.58
CA LEU A 1025 -31.11 15.08 -28.89
C LEU A 1025 -32.31 15.26 -27.94
N GLY A 1026 -32.69 16.49 -27.61
CA GLY A 1026 -33.78 16.81 -26.68
C GLY A 1026 -33.54 16.34 -25.24
N LYS A 1027 -32.30 15.92 -24.93
CA LYS A 1027 -31.90 15.36 -23.62
C LYS A 1027 -30.53 15.85 -23.24
N ILE A 1028 -30.38 16.13 -21.96
CA ILE A 1028 -29.16 16.69 -21.41
C ILE A 1028 -28.33 15.61 -20.71
N SER A 1029 -27.01 15.57 -20.96
CA SER A 1029 -26.11 14.57 -20.39
C SER A 1029 -25.24 15.15 -19.26
N THR A 1030 -24.63 14.28 -18.46
CA THR A 1030 -23.61 14.66 -17.47
C THR A 1030 -22.23 14.88 -18.10
N GLY A 1031 -22.08 14.66 -19.41
CA GLY A 1031 -20.80 14.79 -20.13
C GLY A 1031 -20.27 16.22 -20.19
N ALA A 1032 -21.15 17.22 -20.07
CA ALA A 1032 -20.79 18.64 -20.11
C ALA A 1032 -20.21 19.20 -18.79
N GLN A 1033 -19.97 18.38 -17.76
CA GLN A 1033 -19.54 18.85 -16.44
C GLN A 1033 -18.20 19.63 -16.53
N ASP A 1034 -17.21 19.06 -17.21
CA ASP A 1034 -15.88 19.68 -17.36
C ASP A 1034 -15.96 21.01 -18.12
N ASP A 1035 -16.89 21.12 -19.06
CA ASP A 1035 -17.11 22.34 -19.84
C ASP A 1035 -17.79 23.43 -19.00
N LEU A 1036 -18.77 23.05 -18.17
CA LEU A 1036 -19.40 23.97 -17.22
C LEU A 1036 -18.42 24.47 -16.16
N GLU A 1037 -17.48 23.65 -15.73
CA GLU A 1037 -16.40 24.08 -14.81
C GLU A 1037 -15.50 25.14 -15.46
N LYS A 1038 -15.05 24.91 -16.70
CA LYS A 1038 -14.26 25.90 -17.47
C LYS A 1038 -15.02 27.19 -17.68
N VAL A 1039 -16.28 27.11 -18.10
CA VAL A 1039 -17.18 28.27 -18.30
C VAL A 1039 -17.31 29.06 -17.00
N THR A 1040 -17.51 28.37 -15.88
CA THR A 1040 -17.63 29.01 -14.56
C THR A 1040 -16.33 29.73 -14.19
N LYS A 1041 -15.18 29.08 -14.33
CA LYS A 1041 -13.88 29.70 -14.03
C LYS A 1041 -13.61 30.92 -14.91
N MET A 1042 -13.91 30.85 -16.21
CA MET A 1042 -13.78 31.98 -17.14
C MET A 1042 -14.71 33.14 -16.74
N ALA A 1043 -15.98 32.86 -16.47
CA ALA A 1043 -16.96 33.89 -16.11
C ALA A 1043 -16.63 34.59 -14.79
N TYR A 1044 -16.20 33.85 -13.76
CA TYR A 1044 -15.71 34.48 -12.52
C TYR A 1044 -14.44 35.30 -12.74
N SER A 1045 -13.53 34.85 -13.62
CA SER A 1045 -12.32 35.62 -13.95
C SER A 1045 -12.67 36.94 -14.63
N GLN A 1046 -13.63 36.93 -15.56
CA GLN A 1046 -14.09 38.14 -16.23
C GLN A 1046 -14.77 39.14 -15.28
N VAL A 1047 -15.67 38.66 -14.44
CA VAL A 1047 -16.47 39.51 -13.55
C VAL A 1047 -15.68 39.98 -12.34
N ALA A 1048 -14.91 39.09 -11.69
CA ALA A 1048 -14.26 39.37 -10.43
C ALA A 1048 -12.77 39.72 -10.56
N VAL A 1049 -12.05 39.27 -11.60
CA VAL A 1049 -10.59 39.47 -11.71
C VAL A 1049 -10.23 40.53 -12.76
N TYR A 1050 -10.83 40.48 -13.94
CA TYR A 1050 -10.52 41.38 -15.06
C TYR A 1050 -11.33 42.67 -15.05
N GLY A 1051 -12.46 42.71 -14.35
CA GLY A 1051 -13.26 43.91 -14.17
C GLY A 1051 -14.18 44.25 -15.36
N PHE A 1052 -14.64 43.25 -16.11
CA PHE A 1052 -15.54 43.47 -17.26
C PHE A 1052 -17.01 43.72 -16.87
N SER A 1053 -17.40 43.51 -15.61
CA SER A 1053 -18.75 43.87 -15.16
C SER A 1053 -18.83 45.32 -14.69
N ASN A 1054 -19.65 46.12 -15.37
CA ASN A 1054 -19.95 47.51 -14.98
C ASN A 1054 -20.59 47.63 -13.58
N LYS A 1055 -21.27 46.57 -13.08
CA LYS A 1055 -21.91 46.59 -11.75
C LYS A 1055 -20.95 46.29 -10.61
N VAL A 1056 -19.96 45.44 -10.85
CA VAL A 1056 -18.87 45.16 -9.89
C VAL A 1056 -17.85 46.29 -9.93
N GLY A 1057 -17.64 46.88 -11.11
CA GLY A 1057 -16.71 47.99 -11.37
C GLY A 1057 -15.32 47.51 -11.74
N LEU A 1058 -14.40 48.45 -11.95
CA LEU A 1058 -12.99 48.22 -12.29
C LEU A 1058 -12.17 47.77 -11.06
N LEU A 1059 -12.64 46.71 -10.40
CA LEU A 1059 -12.03 46.13 -9.20
C LEU A 1059 -11.56 44.71 -9.51
N SER A 1060 -10.37 44.35 -9.02
CA SER A 1060 -9.78 43.03 -9.21
C SER A 1060 -9.69 42.27 -7.90
N PHE A 1061 -10.35 41.12 -7.86
CA PHE A 1061 -10.36 40.16 -6.75
C PHE A 1061 -9.77 38.83 -7.24
N PRO A 1062 -8.43 38.72 -7.35
CA PRO A 1062 -7.79 37.49 -7.79
C PRO A 1062 -8.17 36.32 -6.86
N GLN A 1063 -8.66 35.23 -7.44
CA GLN A 1063 -8.88 33.99 -6.68
C GLN A 1063 -7.52 33.47 -6.22
N ARG A 1064 -7.24 33.55 -4.91
CA ARG A 1064 -6.12 32.84 -4.31
C ARG A 1064 -6.52 31.37 -4.22
N GLU A 1065 -5.93 30.54 -5.08
CA GLU A 1065 -6.04 29.08 -4.97
C GLU A 1065 -5.39 28.68 -3.63
N ASP A 1066 -6.25 28.21 -2.71
CA ASP A 1066 -5.98 27.64 -1.40
C ASP A 1066 -5.59 28.63 -0.26
N TYR A 1067 -6.38 28.59 0.84
CA TYR A 1067 -6.07 29.04 2.22
C TYR A 1067 -6.67 30.33 2.84
N GLU A 1068 -7.57 31.09 2.19
CA GLU A 1068 -8.35 32.12 2.91
C GLU A 1068 -9.83 31.70 3.08
N PRO A 1069 -10.33 31.51 4.33
CA PRO A 1069 -11.74 31.18 4.57
C PRO A 1069 -12.69 32.40 4.40
N THR A 1070 -12.16 33.58 4.10
CA THR A 1070 -12.92 34.83 3.97
C THR A 1070 -12.72 35.45 2.60
N LYS A 1071 -13.81 35.59 1.83
CA LYS A 1071 -13.80 36.33 0.56
C LYS A 1071 -13.35 37.79 0.83
N PRO A 1072 -12.50 38.41 0.00
CA PRO A 1072 -12.00 39.78 0.20
C PRO A 1072 -13.05 40.87 -0.05
N TYR A 1073 -14.32 40.49 -0.19
CA TYR A 1073 -15.45 41.34 -0.49
C TYR A 1073 -16.68 40.90 0.30
N SER A 1074 -17.61 41.84 0.53
CA SER A 1074 -18.80 41.60 1.34
C SER A 1074 -19.71 40.51 0.75
N ASN A 1075 -20.55 39.89 1.59
CA ASN A 1075 -21.58 38.95 1.12
C ASN A 1075 -22.53 39.57 0.09
N LYS A 1076 -22.79 40.89 0.17
CA LYS A 1076 -23.59 41.62 -0.82
C LYS A 1076 -22.87 41.70 -2.17
N THR A 1077 -21.57 41.93 -2.16
CA THR A 1077 -20.72 41.92 -3.37
C THR A 1077 -20.59 40.51 -3.94
N ALA A 1078 -20.50 39.48 -3.09
CA ALA A 1078 -20.50 38.09 -3.53
C ALA A 1078 -21.81 37.73 -4.25
N ALA A 1079 -22.96 38.07 -3.69
CA ALA A 1079 -24.25 37.87 -4.33
C ALA A 1079 -24.37 38.64 -5.66
N LEU A 1080 -23.79 39.83 -5.74
CA LEU A 1080 -23.74 40.62 -6.97
C LEU A 1080 -22.88 39.93 -8.04
N ILE A 1081 -21.67 39.47 -7.70
CA ILE A 1081 -20.77 38.73 -8.61
C ILE A 1081 -21.49 37.47 -9.11
N ASP A 1082 -22.09 36.68 -8.21
CA ASP A 1082 -22.80 35.45 -8.59
C ASP A 1082 -23.98 35.74 -9.53
N SER A 1083 -24.67 36.86 -9.34
CA SER A 1083 -25.77 37.29 -10.21
C SER A 1083 -25.28 37.70 -11.61
N GLU A 1084 -24.17 38.44 -11.69
CA GLU A 1084 -23.58 38.88 -12.96
C GLU A 1084 -22.97 37.71 -13.74
N VAL A 1085 -22.32 36.77 -13.06
CA VAL A 1085 -21.82 35.52 -13.66
C VAL A 1085 -22.98 34.72 -14.28
N ARG A 1086 -24.11 34.57 -13.59
CA ARG A 1086 -25.30 33.89 -14.14
C ARG A 1086 -25.85 34.58 -15.38
N ILE A 1087 -25.91 35.92 -15.37
CA ILE A 1087 -26.37 36.71 -16.52
C ILE A 1087 -25.42 36.53 -17.70
N PHE A 1088 -24.11 36.58 -17.45
CA PHE A 1088 -23.09 36.40 -18.49
C PHE A 1088 -23.17 35.02 -19.14
N VAL A 1089 -23.17 33.95 -18.32
CA VAL A 1089 -23.28 32.57 -18.82
C VAL A 1089 -24.62 32.34 -19.52
N GLY A 1090 -25.71 32.90 -19.00
CA GLY A 1090 -27.02 32.85 -19.65
C GLY A 1090 -27.02 33.47 -21.04
N ARG A 1091 -26.43 34.67 -21.20
CA ARG A 1091 -26.28 35.34 -22.49
C ARG A 1091 -25.41 34.53 -23.46
N ALA A 1092 -24.29 33.99 -22.98
CA ALA A 1092 -23.42 33.13 -23.77
C ALA A 1092 -24.16 31.86 -24.23
N TYR A 1093 -24.98 31.25 -23.37
CA TYR A 1093 -25.76 30.08 -23.71
C TYR A 1093 -26.86 30.38 -24.73
N GLU A 1094 -27.58 31.49 -24.59
CA GLU A 1094 -28.59 31.93 -25.57
C GLU A 1094 -27.96 32.17 -26.95
N ARG A 1095 -26.81 32.85 -27.01
CA ARG A 1095 -26.06 33.04 -28.27
C ARG A 1095 -25.63 31.71 -28.87
N THR A 1096 -25.17 30.78 -28.04
CA THR A 1096 -24.74 29.44 -28.48
C THR A 1096 -25.91 28.63 -29.03
N ILE A 1097 -27.08 28.68 -28.38
CA ILE A 1097 -28.31 28.03 -28.86
C ILE A 1097 -28.72 28.58 -30.23
N GLN A 1098 -28.69 29.91 -30.42
CA GLN A 1098 -29.02 30.51 -31.71
C GLN A 1098 -28.09 30.02 -32.82
N LEU A 1099 -26.78 29.94 -32.54
CA LEU A 1099 -25.79 29.48 -33.51
C LEU A 1099 -25.92 27.98 -33.82
N VAL A 1100 -26.23 27.17 -32.81
CA VAL A 1100 -26.50 25.74 -32.96
C VAL A 1100 -27.77 25.49 -33.79
N GLU A 1101 -28.83 26.30 -33.59
CA GLU A 1101 -30.07 26.18 -34.36
C GLU A 1101 -29.87 26.60 -35.82
N GLU A 1102 -29.09 27.65 -36.08
CA GLU A 1102 -28.74 28.13 -37.43
C GLU A 1102 -27.91 27.10 -38.21
N HIS A 1103 -27.01 26.38 -37.53
CA HIS A 1103 -26.08 25.42 -38.16
C HIS A 1103 -26.35 23.95 -37.79
N LYS A 1104 -27.59 23.62 -37.40
CA LYS A 1104 -27.96 22.27 -36.95
C LYS A 1104 -27.71 21.17 -37.98
N ASP A 1105 -27.86 21.50 -39.27
CA ASP A 1105 -27.63 20.56 -40.38
C ASP A 1105 -26.14 20.22 -40.50
N HIS A 1106 -25.25 21.19 -40.28
CA HIS A 1106 -23.80 20.97 -40.26
C HIS A 1106 -23.37 20.12 -39.06
N ILE A 1107 -23.95 20.35 -37.88
CA ILE A 1107 -23.67 19.56 -36.66
C ILE A 1107 -24.08 18.11 -36.88
N ALA A 1108 -25.26 17.87 -37.47
CA ALA A 1108 -25.73 16.53 -37.80
C ALA A 1108 -24.80 15.80 -38.78
N GLN A 1109 -24.35 16.48 -39.85
CA GLN A 1109 -23.43 15.90 -40.83
C GLN A 1109 -22.08 15.52 -40.21
N ILE A 1110 -21.51 16.38 -39.37
CA ILE A 1110 -20.24 16.10 -38.69
C ILE A 1110 -20.43 14.96 -37.66
N ALA A 1111 -21.56 14.93 -36.95
CA ALA A 1111 -21.84 13.87 -35.97
C ALA A 1111 -21.95 12.49 -36.63
N GLU A 1112 -22.65 12.38 -37.76
CA GLU A 1112 -22.73 11.13 -38.52
C GLU A 1112 -21.36 10.73 -39.09
N LEU A 1113 -20.55 11.69 -39.57
CA LEU A 1113 -19.19 11.41 -40.02
C LEU A 1113 -18.28 10.94 -38.87
N LEU A 1114 -18.43 11.50 -37.66
CA LEU A 1114 -17.71 11.05 -36.46
C LEU A 1114 -18.10 9.62 -36.08
N LEU A 1115 -19.37 9.25 -36.25
CA LEU A 1115 -19.82 7.89 -36.00
C LEU A 1115 -19.18 6.87 -36.96
N GLU A 1116 -18.90 7.28 -38.20
CA GLU A 1116 -18.21 6.45 -39.21
C GLU A 1116 -16.69 6.39 -39.04
N LYS A 1117 -16.01 7.55 -38.91
CA LYS A 1117 -14.54 7.64 -38.93
C LYS A 1117 -13.87 7.73 -37.56
N GLU A 1118 -14.62 7.97 -36.49
CA GLU A 1118 -14.16 8.16 -35.09
C GLU A 1118 -13.25 9.37 -34.82
N VAL A 1119 -12.53 9.84 -35.83
CA VAL A 1119 -11.68 11.03 -35.83
C VAL A 1119 -11.91 11.79 -37.13
N ILE A 1120 -12.11 13.09 -37.03
CA ILE A 1120 -12.24 14.02 -38.15
C ILE A 1120 -11.09 15.03 -38.04
N HIS A 1121 -10.43 15.28 -39.18
CA HIS A 1121 -9.35 16.26 -39.29
C HIS A 1121 -9.85 17.55 -39.96
N GLN A 1122 -9.03 18.61 -39.89
CA GLN A 1122 -9.35 19.92 -40.48
C GLN A 1122 -9.75 19.85 -41.97
N GLU A 1123 -9.17 18.94 -42.75
CA GLU A 1123 -9.51 18.75 -44.17
C GLU A 1123 -10.96 18.27 -44.38
N ASP A 1124 -11.43 17.35 -43.53
CA ASP A 1124 -12.80 16.86 -43.54
C ASP A 1124 -13.78 17.98 -43.10
N LEU A 1125 -13.36 18.84 -42.17
CA LEU A 1125 -14.14 20.01 -41.73
C LEU A 1125 -14.25 21.07 -42.83
N LEU A 1126 -13.16 21.40 -43.52
CA LEU A 1126 -13.17 22.30 -44.68
C LEU A 1126 -14.09 21.79 -45.79
N ARG A 1127 -14.11 20.47 -46.01
CA ARG A 1127 -15.00 19.84 -46.99
C ARG A 1127 -16.49 19.96 -46.61
N LEU A 1128 -16.82 19.89 -45.32
CA LEU A 1128 -18.21 19.93 -44.83
C LEU A 1128 -18.73 21.34 -44.54
N LEU A 1129 -17.89 22.23 -44.00
CA LEU A 1129 -18.25 23.57 -43.54
C LEU A 1129 -17.82 24.69 -44.50
N GLY A 1130 -17.01 24.38 -45.50
CA GLY A 1130 -16.40 25.38 -46.38
C GLY A 1130 -15.24 26.13 -45.71
N GLU A 1131 -14.73 27.16 -46.39
CA GLU A 1131 -13.71 28.05 -45.80
C GLU A 1131 -14.30 28.81 -44.61
N ARG A 1132 -13.49 28.99 -43.55
CA ARG A 1132 -13.91 29.74 -42.37
C ARG A 1132 -14.27 31.18 -42.77
N PRO A 1133 -15.45 31.70 -42.38
CA PRO A 1133 -15.93 33.02 -42.82
C PRO A 1133 -15.11 34.19 -42.26
N PHE A 1134 -14.27 33.95 -41.26
CA PHE A 1134 -13.38 34.94 -40.66
C PHE A 1134 -11.93 34.63 -41.05
N ARG A 1135 -11.16 35.67 -41.40
CA ARG A 1135 -9.72 35.54 -41.63
C ARG A 1135 -9.06 35.06 -40.34
N SER A 1136 -8.53 33.85 -40.35
CA SER A 1136 -7.65 33.39 -39.27
C SER A 1136 -6.49 34.38 -39.16
N GLU A 1137 -6.20 34.89 -37.95
CA GLU A 1137 -4.93 35.57 -37.71
C GLU A 1137 -3.79 34.71 -38.27
N PRO A 1138 -2.76 35.30 -38.90
CA PRO A 1138 -1.63 34.54 -39.43
C PRO A 1138 -1.15 33.60 -38.33
N THR A 1139 -1.05 32.31 -38.66
CA THR A 1139 -0.61 31.32 -37.69
C THR A 1139 0.76 31.73 -37.16
N ASN A 1140 1.14 31.25 -35.96
CA ASN A 1140 2.49 31.48 -35.45
C ASN A 1140 3.57 31.09 -36.49
N ASP A 1141 3.28 30.14 -37.40
CA ASP A 1141 4.15 29.76 -38.53
C ASP A 1141 4.31 30.88 -39.58
N ASP A 1142 3.25 31.63 -39.87
CA ASP A 1142 3.24 32.73 -40.84
C ASP A 1142 3.90 33.99 -40.25
N ARG A 1143 3.66 34.28 -38.97
CA ARG A 1143 4.36 35.36 -38.24
C ARG A 1143 5.86 35.07 -38.12
N PHE A 1144 6.23 33.83 -37.81
CA PHE A 1144 7.64 33.39 -37.70
C PHE A 1144 8.38 33.43 -39.05
N LYS A 1145 7.70 33.11 -40.16
CA LYS A 1145 8.27 33.25 -41.51
C LYS A 1145 8.47 34.70 -41.94
N LEU A 1146 7.63 35.62 -41.46
CA LEU A 1146 7.75 37.06 -41.75
C LEU A 1146 8.89 37.72 -40.95
N GLU A 1147 9.07 37.39 -39.66
CA GLU A 1147 10.19 37.90 -38.84
C GLU A 1147 11.57 37.48 -39.37
N PHE A 1148 11.70 36.32 -40.03
CA PHE A 1148 12.97 35.83 -40.58
C PHE A 1148 13.33 36.40 -41.97
N GLN A 1149 12.46 37.19 -42.60
CA GLN A 1149 12.82 37.88 -43.86
C GLN A 1149 13.55 39.21 -43.62
N GLU A 1150 13.52 39.77 -42.41
CA GLU A 1150 14.18 41.06 -42.10
C GLU A 1150 15.64 40.94 -41.63
N GLU A 1151 16.12 39.75 -41.24
CA GLU A 1151 17.52 39.52 -40.81
C GLU A 1151 18.37 38.78 -41.86
N LYS A 1152 18.35 39.23 -43.12
CA LYS A 1152 19.51 39.02 -44.01
C LYS A 1152 20.43 40.24 -43.89
N PRO A 1153 21.71 40.08 -43.52
CA PRO A 1153 22.66 41.18 -43.63
C PRO A 1153 22.76 41.59 -45.10
N SER A 1154 22.67 42.88 -45.37
CA SER A 1154 23.05 43.46 -46.65
C SER A 1154 24.51 43.10 -46.95
N GLU A 1155 24.73 42.16 -47.87
CA GLU A 1155 26.03 41.99 -48.51
C GLU A 1155 26.42 43.31 -49.19
N GLU A 1156 27.62 43.77 -48.85
CA GLU A 1156 28.28 44.93 -49.40
C GLU A 1156 28.26 44.92 -50.92
N LEU A 1157 27.80 46.04 -51.48
CA LEU A 1157 28.09 46.41 -52.84
C LEU A 1157 29.61 46.64 -52.96
N SER A 1158 30.29 45.73 -53.65
CA SER A 1158 31.62 45.98 -54.16
C SER A 1158 31.61 47.21 -55.06
N SER A 1159 32.40 48.25 -54.73
CA SER A 1159 32.97 49.13 -55.74
C SER A 1159 34.49 49.12 -55.60
N SER A 1160 35.10 48.32 -56.48
CA SER A 1160 36.41 48.44 -57.14
C SER A 1160 37.58 49.25 -56.54
N PRO A 1161 38.82 48.80 -56.76
CA PRO A 1161 40.03 49.30 -56.10
C PRO A 1161 40.53 50.63 -56.69
N ALA A 1162 41.03 51.49 -55.80
CA ALA A 1162 42.08 52.48 -56.03
C ALA A 1162 42.81 52.75 -54.70
#